data_AF-A0A2T0TPD6-F1
#
_entry.id   AF-A0A2T0TPD6-F1
#
_cell.length_a   1.000
_cell.length_b   1.000
_cell.length_c   1.000
_cell.angle_alpha   90.00
_cell.angle_beta   90.00
_cell.angle_gamma   90.00
#
_symmetry.space_group_name_H-M   'P 1'
#
loop_
_entity.id
_entity.type
_entity.pdbx_description
1 polymer ?
#
loop_
_entity_poly.entity_id
_entity_poly.type
_entity_poly.pdbx_seq_one_letter_code
_entity_poly.pdbx_strand_id
1 'polypeptide(L)'
;MADAAAGPLPSLSALSPAGSFAARHIGPRADETAAMLETVGFDSLRSLVDATVPEVVRDRDDLTLPPAADEAAVLAELRERAAANEVSVPMIGLGYSGTVTPAVIQRSILENPAWYTAYTPYQPEISQGRLEALLNFQTMVADLTGLPVAGASMLDEATAAAEAMTLVRRAGRARAGAVFVVDADTLPQTLAVLETRAEPLGIGLHVADLSQGWPNDLPEAGAFGVLVSYPGASGAVRDHRALAQAAHAAGAAVVVAADVLALTLLEAPGEWGADVACGSTQRFGVPLGYGGPHAGYLSVREGLARQLPGRLVGVSVDADGDVAYRLALQTREQHIRREKATSNICTAQVLLAVMAGTYAVYHGPEGLTAIAARVHRSALALAGWLRAGGVEVVHDAFFDTVQARVPGRADEVVVAAAARRIDLRRVDADTVAVACDETTTPAVLREVAAAFGVAADDAALDDDGPDALPDALRRRTPFLTHPVFSAHRSETALMRYLRALSDKDLALDRTMIPLGSCTMKLNSAVEMAAITWPEFAGLHPFAPAGRARGYRRLIDELCTWLAEITGYAAVSVQPNAGSQGEFAGLLAIRGYHRSRGEEHRDVCLIPSSAHGTNAASAVMAGMRVVVVACDEAGNVDLADLRAKVDQHAVRLAAIMVTYPSTHGVFETDIRDICAAVHDAGGQVYVDGANLNAMVGLARPGRFGSDVSHLNLHKTFCIPHGGGGPGVGPIGVREHLVPFLPGHPLVDTGGQGPAVSGAPWGSAGILPISWAYLRLMGPDGLRRATEHAVLGANYLAARLREHFPVLYTGAGGLVAHECILDLRPLTRATGITNDDVAKRLVDFGFHAPTMSFPVAGTLMVEPTESEDKDELDRFVEAMVTIRGEIEQVATGGYDREDNPLRNAPHTLKMLAGDWDRPYDRAAAVFPVSSLTTRGYLAPVRRIDQAFGDRNLVCSCPPPEAFAEPEPAHAPQTHVPDRGEGAPDDLGTAADVVGAGQA
;
A
#
# COMPACT_ATOMS: atom_id res chain seq x y z
N MET A 1 20.11 -22.11 36.03
CA MET A 1 18.68 -22.29 36.37
C MET A 1 18.37 -23.53 37.23
N ALA A 2 19.35 -24.31 37.70
CA ALA A 2 19.09 -25.44 38.62
C ALA A 2 19.03 -25.02 40.11
N ASP A 3 19.64 -23.89 40.49
CA ASP A 3 19.68 -23.44 41.90
C ASP A 3 18.50 -22.55 42.35
N ALA A 4 17.57 -22.20 41.45
CA ALA A 4 16.38 -21.40 41.81
C ALA A 4 15.22 -22.25 42.37
N ALA A 5 15.34 -23.58 42.36
CA ALA A 5 14.28 -24.51 42.77
C ALA A 5 14.34 -24.93 44.25
N ALA A 6 15.12 -24.24 45.09
CA ALA A 6 15.29 -24.57 46.51
C ALA A 6 14.30 -23.85 47.45
N GLY A 7 13.47 -22.94 46.94
CA GLY A 7 12.43 -22.22 47.69
C GLY A 7 11.01 -22.78 47.49
N PRO A 8 10.03 -22.37 48.32
CA PRO A 8 8.63 -22.68 48.06
C PRO A 8 8.22 -22.13 46.69
N LEU A 9 7.45 -22.91 45.93
CA LEU A 9 6.94 -22.48 44.64
C LEU A 9 6.14 -21.18 44.78
N PRO A 10 6.21 -20.25 43.80
CA PRO A 10 5.36 -19.08 43.79
C PRO A 10 3.87 -19.46 43.83
N SER A 11 3.03 -18.58 44.40
CA SER A 11 1.57 -18.75 44.32
C SER A 11 1.09 -18.80 42.88
N LEU A 12 0.01 -19.54 42.59
CA LEU A 12 -0.56 -19.63 41.23
C LEU A 12 -0.88 -18.26 40.61
N SER A 13 -1.33 -17.29 41.40
CA SER A 13 -1.57 -15.91 40.94
C SER A 13 -0.30 -15.19 40.46
N ALA A 14 0.85 -15.48 41.10
CA ALA A 14 2.15 -14.94 40.71
C ALA A 14 2.74 -15.64 39.47
N LEU A 15 2.15 -16.76 39.05
CA LEU A 15 2.49 -17.50 37.83
C LEU A 15 1.53 -17.17 36.68
N SER A 16 0.73 -16.11 36.79
CA SER A 16 -0.17 -15.68 35.72
C SER A 16 0.65 -15.30 34.47
N PRO A 17 0.26 -15.79 33.27
CA PRO A 17 0.92 -15.43 32.02
C PRO A 17 0.48 -14.06 31.48
N ALA A 18 -0.42 -13.35 32.16
CA ALA A 18 -0.86 -12.01 31.74
C ALA A 18 0.33 -11.04 31.61
N GLY A 19 0.40 -10.31 30.50
CA GLY A 19 1.52 -9.41 30.20
C GLY A 19 2.81 -10.09 29.75
N SER A 20 2.84 -11.43 29.63
CA SER A 20 4.02 -12.15 29.14
C SER A 20 4.36 -11.86 27.67
N PHE A 21 3.38 -11.42 26.87
CA PHE A 21 3.60 -11.09 25.46
C PHE A 21 4.61 -9.96 25.25
N ALA A 22 4.71 -9.00 26.17
CA ALA A 22 5.72 -7.93 26.07
C ALA A 22 7.15 -8.48 26.00
N ALA A 23 7.43 -9.63 26.64
CA ALA A 23 8.73 -10.31 26.56
C ALA A 23 8.93 -11.16 25.28
N ARG A 24 7.91 -11.23 24.42
CA ARG A 24 7.98 -11.78 23.06
C ARG A 24 8.09 -10.69 22.01
N HIS A 25 7.42 -9.56 22.25
CA HIS A 25 7.40 -8.40 21.37
C HIS A 25 8.67 -7.55 21.46
N ILE A 26 9.22 -7.40 22.67
CA ILE A 26 10.45 -6.64 22.93
C ILE A 26 11.63 -7.61 22.86
N GLY A 27 12.58 -7.32 21.97
CA GLY A 27 13.75 -8.17 21.71
C GLY A 27 14.71 -8.22 22.90
N PRO A 28 15.22 -7.06 23.39
CA PRO A 28 16.25 -7.07 24.42
C PRO A 28 15.77 -7.64 25.75
N ARG A 29 16.53 -8.60 26.28
CA ARG A 29 16.32 -9.19 27.61
C ARG A 29 16.84 -8.26 28.71
N ALA A 30 16.59 -8.61 29.97
CA ALA A 30 16.96 -7.76 31.10
C ALA A 30 18.48 -7.49 31.21
N ASP A 31 19.30 -8.52 30.96
CA ASP A 31 20.77 -8.44 30.93
C ASP A 31 21.28 -7.65 29.72
N GLU A 32 20.69 -7.89 28.54
CA GLU A 32 20.97 -7.12 27.33
C GLU A 32 20.60 -5.64 27.49
N THR A 33 19.44 -5.35 28.08
CA THR A 33 18.96 -4.01 28.39
C THR A 33 19.94 -3.29 29.32
N ALA A 34 20.42 -3.95 30.37
CA ALA A 34 21.41 -3.38 31.27
C ALA A 34 22.73 -3.05 30.56
N ALA A 35 23.21 -3.95 29.68
CA ALA A 35 24.44 -3.73 28.90
C ALA A 35 24.29 -2.59 27.88
N MET A 36 23.12 -2.47 27.23
CA MET A 36 22.82 -1.37 26.32
C MET A 36 22.76 -0.03 27.08
N LEU A 37 22.12 -0.02 28.26
CA LEU A 37 22.04 1.14 29.15
C LEU A 37 23.43 1.61 29.62
N GLU A 38 24.30 0.67 30.01
CA GLU A 38 25.69 0.98 30.35
C GLU A 38 26.43 1.63 29.17
N THR A 39 26.23 1.10 27.95
CA THR A 39 26.84 1.65 26.72
C THR A 39 26.38 3.08 26.44
N VAL A 40 25.10 3.39 26.66
CA VAL A 40 24.56 4.75 26.47
C VAL A 40 24.80 5.67 27.67
N GLY A 41 25.28 5.15 28.79
CA GLY A 41 25.64 5.92 29.99
C GLY A 41 24.48 6.23 30.93
N PHE A 42 23.48 5.35 31.02
CA PHE A 42 22.30 5.51 31.90
C PHE A 42 22.09 4.30 32.82
N ASP A 43 21.57 4.54 34.03
CA ASP A 43 21.34 3.46 35.00
C ASP A 43 19.99 2.73 34.81
N SER A 44 19.06 3.34 34.06
CA SER A 44 17.73 2.80 33.82
C SER A 44 17.08 3.34 32.54
N LEU A 45 16.10 2.61 32.01
CA LEU A 45 15.23 3.07 30.91
C LEU A 45 14.56 4.40 31.24
N ARG A 46 14.06 4.53 32.48
CA ARG A 46 13.44 5.76 32.96
C ARG A 46 14.38 6.95 32.90
N SER A 47 15.62 6.82 33.38
CA SER A 47 16.59 7.92 33.34
C SER A 47 17.00 8.30 31.92
N LEU A 48 17.07 7.32 31.00
CA LEU A 48 17.29 7.60 29.59
C LEU A 48 16.12 8.41 29.01
N VAL A 49 14.90 7.96 29.24
CA VAL A 49 13.68 8.61 28.73
C VAL A 49 13.48 10.00 29.32
N ASP A 50 13.70 10.18 30.62
CA ASP A 50 13.61 11.49 31.28
C ASP A 50 14.69 12.47 30.74
N ALA A 51 15.80 11.97 30.18
CA ALA A 51 16.82 12.79 29.51
C ALA A 51 16.52 13.05 28.02
N THR A 52 15.84 12.12 27.34
CA THR A 52 15.53 12.20 25.90
C THR A 52 14.25 12.97 25.61
N VAL A 53 13.17 12.73 26.37
CA VAL A 53 11.84 13.30 26.13
C VAL A 53 11.69 14.62 26.89
N PRO A 54 11.43 15.75 26.23
CA PRO A 54 11.29 17.04 26.90
C PRO A 54 10.18 17.04 27.95
N GLU A 55 10.45 17.60 29.14
CA GLU A 55 9.46 17.68 30.23
C GLU A 55 8.17 18.40 29.79
N VAL A 56 8.26 19.31 28.80
CA VAL A 56 7.10 20.03 28.28
C VAL A 56 6.10 19.11 27.55
N VAL A 57 6.52 17.96 27.01
CA VAL A 57 5.59 16.99 26.38
C VAL A 57 5.39 15.74 27.23
N ARG A 58 6.23 15.53 28.24
CA ARG A 58 6.24 14.33 29.07
C ARG A 58 4.89 14.17 29.77
N ASP A 59 4.24 13.04 29.51
CA ASP A 59 3.03 12.62 30.21
C ASP A 59 3.38 11.61 31.30
N ARG A 60 3.20 11.99 32.56
CA ARG A 60 3.51 11.14 33.72
C ARG A 60 2.31 10.33 34.19
N ASP A 61 1.13 10.52 33.60
CA ASP A 61 -0.04 9.72 33.88
C ASP A 61 0.02 8.38 33.13
N ASP A 62 -0.35 7.30 33.82
CA ASP A 62 -0.49 6.00 33.16
C ASP A 62 -1.64 6.01 32.15
N LEU A 63 -1.53 5.21 31.09
CA LEU A 63 -2.58 5.04 30.10
C LEU A 63 -3.77 4.30 30.72
N THR A 64 -4.98 4.83 30.53
CA THR A 64 -6.23 4.20 30.98
C THR A 64 -6.68 3.16 29.96
N LEU A 65 -5.93 2.07 29.87
CA LEU A 65 -6.21 0.92 29.00
C LEU A 65 -6.48 -0.34 29.83
N PRO A 66 -7.17 -1.36 29.27
CA PRO A 66 -7.25 -2.65 29.91
C PRO A 66 -5.86 -3.22 30.24
N PRO A 67 -5.69 -3.89 31.40
CA PRO A 67 -4.42 -4.54 31.72
C PRO A 67 -4.11 -5.62 30.69
N ALA A 68 -2.82 -5.84 30.42
CA ALA A 68 -2.36 -6.81 29.43
C ALA A 68 -2.97 -8.21 29.63
N ALA A 69 -3.44 -8.82 28.56
CA ALA A 69 -3.85 -10.23 28.53
C ALA A 69 -2.72 -11.14 28.05
N ASP A 70 -2.88 -12.45 28.28
CA ASP A 70 -2.07 -13.44 27.58
C ASP A 70 -2.63 -13.74 26.17
N GLU A 71 -1.82 -14.40 25.34
CA GLU A 71 -2.16 -14.71 23.95
C GLU A 71 -3.46 -15.52 23.81
N ALA A 72 -3.71 -16.47 24.71
CA ALA A 72 -4.89 -17.34 24.65
C ALA A 72 -6.17 -16.55 24.97
N ALA A 73 -6.12 -15.66 25.96
CA ALA A 73 -7.22 -14.77 26.32
C ALA A 73 -7.54 -13.80 25.19
N VAL A 74 -6.54 -13.21 24.53
CA VAL A 74 -6.75 -12.31 23.38
C VAL A 74 -7.42 -13.04 22.22
N LEU A 75 -6.99 -14.26 21.89
CA LEU A 75 -7.65 -15.07 20.86
C LEU A 75 -9.08 -15.43 21.24
N ALA A 76 -9.35 -15.74 22.51
CA ALA A 76 -10.71 -16.02 22.98
C ALA A 76 -11.60 -14.77 22.90
N GLU A 77 -11.09 -13.60 23.27
CA GLU A 77 -11.80 -12.32 23.15
C GLU A 77 -12.06 -11.93 21.69
N LEU A 78 -11.11 -12.17 20.78
CA LEU A 78 -11.33 -12.02 19.34
C LEU A 78 -12.39 -13.00 18.85
N ARG A 79 -12.39 -14.26 19.31
CA ARG A 79 -13.39 -15.26 18.94
C ARG A 79 -14.78 -14.87 19.41
N GLU A 80 -14.91 -14.27 20.59
CA GLU A 80 -16.18 -13.71 21.07
C GLU A 80 -16.71 -12.62 20.13
N ARG A 81 -15.84 -11.69 19.70
CA ARG A 81 -16.20 -10.63 18.73
C ARG A 81 -16.57 -11.22 17.38
N ALA A 82 -15.76 -12.14 16.87
CA ALA A 82 -16.03 -12.87 15.64
C ALA A 82 -17.41 -13.57 15.69
N ALA A 83 -17.70 -14.30 16.76
CA ALA A 83 -18.99 -15.00 16.92
C ALA A 83 -20.20 -14.06 17.03
N ALA A 84 -19.99 -12.78 17.36
CA ALA A 84 -21.06 -11.77 17.38
C ALA A 84 -21.38 -11.21 15.98
N ASN A 85 -20.56 -11.50 14.97
CA ASN A 85 -20.85 -11.22 13.57
C ASN A 85 -21.72 -12.33 12.96
N GLU A 86 -22.61 -11.96 12.05
CA GLU A 86 -23.50 -12.87 11.34
C GLU A 86 -23.16 -12.89 9.85
N VAL A 87 -22.26 -13.81 9.46
CA VAL A 87 -21.90 -14.01 8.04
C VAL A 87 -23.11 -14.52 7.27
N SER A 88 -23.39 -13.88 6.15
CA SER A 88 -24.50 -14.18 5.26
C SER A 88 -24.01 -14.17 3.83
N VAL A 89 -24.78 -14.74 2.90
CA VAL A 89 -24.40 -14.75 1.48
C VAL A 89 -24.52 -13.32 0.94
N PRO A 90 -23.41 -12.69 0.51
CA PRO A 90 -23.39 -11.28 0.18
C PRO A 90 -23.76 -11.08 -1.29
N MET A 91 -24.97 -10.61 -1.59
CA MET A 91 -25.44 -10.33 -2.96
C MET A 91 -25.82 -8.86 -3.16
N ILE A 92 -25.19 -7.97 -2.37
CA ILE A 92 -25.38 -6.52 -2.44
C ILE A 92 -24.68 -5.92 -3.67
N GLY A 93 -23.51 -6.43 -4.03
CA GLY A 93 -22.67 -5.89 -5.11
C GLY A 93 -21.98 -4.59 -4.71
N LEU A 94 -22.13 -3.54 -5.50
CA LEU A 94 -21.50 -2.23 -5.24
C LEU A 94 -19.97 -2.29 -5.14
N GLY A 95 -19.32 -3.08 -6.01
CA GLY A 95 -17.86 -3.18 -6.07
C GLY A 95 -17.23 -4.18 -5.09
N TYR A 96 -18.06 -4.89 -4.31
CA TYR A 96 -17.62 -5.95 -3.40
C TYR A 96 -18.43 -7.22 -3.65
N SER A 97 -17.73 -8.32 -3.95
CA SER A 97 -18.36 -9.59 -4.33
C SER A 97 -17.73 -10.75 -3.57
N GLY A 98 -18.53 -11.76 -3.22
CA GLY A 98 -18.01 -13.01 -2.69
C GLY A 98 -17.01 -13.64 -3.66
N THR A 99 -15.90 -14.13 -3.13
CA THR A 99 -14.87 -14.84 -3.90
C THR A 99 -14.28 -15.97 -3.06
N VAL A 100 -13.74 -16.98 -3.74
CA VAL A 100 -13.00 -18.06 -3.11
C VAL A 100 -11.52 -17.70 -3.10
N THR A 101 -10.97 -17.35 -1.94
CA THR A 101 -9.51 -17.28 -1.78
C THR A 101 -8.93 -18.69 -1.87
N PRO A 102 -8.08 -19.02 -2.86
CA PRO A 102 -7.47 -20.34 -2.92
C PRO A 102 -6.65 -20.61 -1.66
N ALA A 103 -6.87 -21.75 -1.01
CA ALA A 103 -6.25 -22.06 0.28
C ALA A 103 -4.71 -22.01 0.23
N VAL A 104 -4.09 -22.38 -0.91
CA VAL A 104 -2.65 -22.28 -1.14
C VAL A 104 -2.16 -20.83 -1.15
N ILE A 105 -2.94 -19.88 -1.69
CA ILE A 105 -2.62 -18.45 -1.71
C ILE A 105 -2.77 -17.86 -0.30
N GLN A 106 -3.86 -18.19 0.40
CA GLN A 106 -4.05 -17.76 1.79
C GLN A 106 -2.87 -18.22 2.66
N ARG A 107 -2.54 -19.52 2.61
CA ARG A 107 -1.47 -20.09 3.44
C ARG A 107 -0.08 -19.60 3.05
N SER A 108 0.22 -19.51 1.76
CA SER A 108 1.60 -19.31 1.28
C SER A 108 1.97 -17.84 1.11
N ILE A 109 0.99 -16.93 1.08
CA ILE A 109 1.19 -15.48 0.95
C ILE A 109 0.62 -14.76 2.19
N LEU A 110 -0.71 -14.78 2.39
CA LEU A 110 -1.37 -13.97 3.42
C LEU A 110 -0.95 -14.37 4.85
N GLU A 111 -0.75 -15.66 5.09
CA GLU A 111 -0.36 -16.23 6.38
C GLU A 111 1.16 -16.54 6.46
N ASN A 112 1.97 -16.03 5.51
CA ASN A 112 3.40 -16.29 5.44
C ASN A 112 4.24 -15.02 5.69
N PRO A 113 5.01 -14.94 6.79
CA PRO A 113 5.78 -13.75 7.14
C PRO A 113 6.83 -13.36 6.09
N ALA A 114 7.32 -14.31 5.28
CA ALA A 114 8.24 -14.01 4.18
C ALA A 114 7.63 -13.08 3.11
N TRP A 115 6.29 -12.99 3.04
CA TRP A 115 5.57 -12.14 2.10
C TRP A 115 5.05 -10.85 2.73
N TYR A 116 4.60 -10.90 3.99
CA TYR A 116 3.93 -9.75 4.61
C TYR A 116 4.83 -8.87 5.47
N THR A 117 6.02 -9.31 5.89
CA THR A 117 6.84 -8.52 6.84
C THR A 117 7.80 -7.54 6.16
N ALA A 118 8.22 -7.78 4.92
CA ALA A 118 9.00 -6.80 4.16
C ALA A 118 8.16 -5.56 3.84
N TYR A 119 8.82 -4.45 3.49
CA TYR A 119 8.14 -3.23 3.03
C TYR A 119 8.44 -2.93 1.55
N THR A 120 8.15 -1.70 1.13
CA THR A 120 8.35 -1.20 -0.24
C THR A 120 9.70 -1.65 -0.79
N PRO A 121 9.79 -2.17 -2.04
CA PRO A 121 11.01 -2.71 -2.62
C PRO A 121 12.01 -1.61 -3.03
N TYR A 122 12.47 -0.81 -2.07
CA TYR A 122 13.47 0.25 -2.24
C TYR A 122 14.86 -0.32 -2.60
N GLN A 123 15.16 -1.52 -2.11
CA GLN A 123 16.37 -2.29 -2.44
C GLN A 123 15.98 -3.41 -3.43
N PRO A 124 15.95 -3.14 -4.74
CA PRO A 124 15.35 -4.08 -5.69
C PRO A 124 16.16 -5.37 -5.83
N GLU A 125 17.47 -5.35 -5.59
CA GLU A 125 18.35 -6.53 -5.66
C GLU A 125 17.95 -7.63 -4.68
N ILE A 126 17.28 -7.27 -3.57
CA ILE A 126 16.78 -8.19 -2.54
C ILE A 126 15.26 -8.21 -2.46
N SER A 127 14.61 -7.84 -3.57
CA SER A 127 13.15 -7.69 -3.66
C SER A 127 12.60 -8.19 -5.00
N GLN A 128 13.37 -8.98 -5.75
CA GLN A 128 13.00 -9.44 -7.09
C GLN A 128 11.74 -10.30 -7.08
N GLY A 129 11.46 -11.04 -6.01
CA GLY A 129 10.28 -11.88 -5.87
C GLY A 129 8.99 -11.09 -5.87
N ARG A 130 8.84 -10.14 -4.95
CA ARG A 130 7.64 -9.29 -4.92
C ARG A 130 7.55 -8.31 -6.08
N LEU A 131 8.69 -7.86 -6.64
CA LEU A 131 8.71 -7.06 -7.87
C LEU A 131 8.17 -7.86 -9.07
N GLU A 132 8.57 -9.12 -9.22
CA GLU A 132 8.03 -10.03 -10.25
C GLU A 132 6.53 -10.27 -10.05
N ALA A 133 6.10 -10.54 -8.81
CA ALA A 133 4.68 -10.72 -8.50
C ALA A 133 3.83 -9.46 -8.80
N LEU A 134 4.36 -8.27 -8.53
CA LEU A 134 3.73 -7.00 -8.90
C LEU A 134 3.73 -6.77 -10.42
N LEU A 135 4.76 -7.20 -11.14
CA LEU A 135 4.78 -7.16 -12.60
C LEU A 135 3.73 -8.10 -13.20
N ASN A 136 3.49 -9.27 -12.60
CA ASN A 136 2.39 -10.16 -12.96
C ASN A 136 1.04 -9.46 -12.76
N PHE A 137 0.85 -8.76 -11.63
CA PHE A 137 -0.35 -7.95 -11.39
C PHE A 137 -0.54 -6.86 -12.44
N GLN A 138 0.51 -6.09 -12.76
CA GLN A 138 0.44 -5.05 -13.78
C GLN A 138 0.08 -5.61 -15.16
N THR A 139 0.70 -6.74 -15.53
CA THR A 139 0.43 -7.42 -16.81
C THR A 139 -1.01 -7.93 -16.85
N MET A 140 -1.50 -8.52 -15.77
CA MET A 140 -2.89 -8.97 -15.65
C MET A 140 -3.87 -7.80 -15.85
N VAL A 141 -3.65 -6.68 -15.17
CA VAL A 141 -4.51 -5.49 -15.31
C VAL A 141 -4.41 -4.93 -16.73
N ALA A 142 -3.21 -4.81 -17.29
CA ALA A 142 -2.98 -4.30 -18.64
C ALA A 142 -3.73 -5.13 -19.70
N ASP A 143 -3.58 -6.45 -19.66
CA ASP A 143 -4.24 -7.38 -20.59
C ASP A 143 -5.77 -7.35 -20.44
N LEU A 144 -6.28 -7.32 -19.21
CA LEU A 144 -7.73 -7.32 -18.99
C LEU A 144 -8.37 -6.01 -19.47
N THR A 145 -7.69 -4.88 -19.24
CA THR A 145 -8.18 -3.54 -19.58
C THR A 145 -7.91 -3.15 -21.04
N GLY A 146 -7.00 -3.84 -21.74
CA GLY A 146 -6.57 -3.47 -23.08
C GLY A 146 -5.72 -2.19 -23.10
N LEU A 147 -5.11 -1.83 -21.97
CA LEU A 147 -4.28 -0.64 -21.82
C LEU A 147 -2.84 -1.04 -21.45
N PRO A 148 -1.82 -0.45 -22.09
CA PRO A 148 -0.45 -0.96 -22.06
C PRO A 148 0.30 -0.78 -20.73
N VAL A 149 -0.15 0.11 -19.82
CA VAL A 149 0.58 0.40 -18.58
C VAL A 149 -0.36 0.46 -17.38
N ALA A 150 -0.17 -0.44 -16.41
CA ALA A 150 -0.85 -0.44 -15.13
C ALA A 150 0.10 -0.11 -13.97
N GLY A 151 -0.40 0.60 -12.95
CA GLY A 151 0.35 0.85 -11.72
C GLY A 151 0.39 -0.36 -10.78
N ALA A 152 1.29 -0.32 -9.79
CA ALA A 152 1.46 -1.35 -8.77
C ALA A 152 0.52 -1.14 -7.58
N SER A 153 -0.78 -1.07 -7.88
CA SER A 153 -1.95 -0.85 -7.01
C SER A 153 -2.27 0.58 -6.55
N MET A 154 -3.53 0.76 -6.19
CA MET A 154 -4.17 1.91 -5.53
C MET A 154 -4.84 1.43 -4.23
N LEU A 155 -5.38 2.36 -3.43
CA LEU A 155 -5.94 2.06 -2.11
C LEU A 155 -7.28 1.33 -2.14
N ASP A 156 -8.17 1.74 -3.03
CA ASP A 156 -9.48 1.14 -3.35
C ASP A 156 -9.96 1.67 -4.72
N GLU A 157 -11.12 1.21 -5.20
CA GLU A 157 -11.70 1.68 -6.47
C GLU A 157 -12.04 3.18 -6.45
N ALA A 158 -12.66 3.65 -5.36
CA ALA A 158 -13.16 5.02 -5.24
C ALA A 158 -12.01 6.05 -5.32
N THR A 159 -10.91 5.77 -4.63
CA THR A 159 -9.69 6.58 -4.68
C THR A 159 -8.97 6.44 -6.02
N ALA A 160 -8.99 5.26 -6.67
CA ALA A 160 -8.44 5.09 -8.02
C ALA A 160 -9.21 5.93 -9.07
N ALA A 161 -10.54 5.99 -8.99
CA ALA A 161 -11.36 6.83 -9.87
C ALA A 161 -11.09 8.32 -9.66
N ALA A 162 -10.94 8.76 -8.40
CA ALA A 162 -10.57 10.15 -8.11
C ALA A 162 -9.15 10.51 -8.59
N GLU A 163 -8.22 9.57 -8.51
CA GLU A 163 -6.88 9.73 -9.07
C GLU A 163 -6.90 9.77 -10.60
N ALA A 164 -7.76 8.97 -11.25
CA ALA A 164 -7.97 9.02 -12.69
C ALA A 164 -8.48 10.41 -13.14
N MET A 165 -9.46 10.99 -12.43
CA MET A 165 -9.97 12.34 -12.67
C MET A 165 -8.83 13.38 -12.63
N THR A 166 -8.00 13.36 -11.57
CA THR A 166 -6.90 14.33 -11.46
C THR A 166 -5.78 14.05 -12.45
N LEU A 167 -5.51 12.78 -12.80
CA LEU A 167 -4.56 12.37 -13.83
C LEU A 167 -4.92 12.96 -15.18
N VAL A 168 -6.14 12.76 -15.66
CA VAL A 168 -6.55 13.28 -16.99
C VAL A 168 -6.59 14.80 -17.01
N ARG A 169 -6.94 15.44 -15.89
CA ARG A 169 -6.84 16.91 -15.74
C ARG A 169 -5.40 17.39 -15.87
N ARG A 170 -4.43 16.72 -15.23
CA ARG A 170 -2.99 17.06 -15.30
C ARG A 170 -2.39 16.79 -16.68
N ALA A 171 -2.81 15.71 -17.33
CA ALA A 171 -2.32 15.30 -18.65
C ALA A 171 -2.87 16.18 -19.78
N GLY A 172 -4.13 16.64 -19.63
CA GLY A 172 -4.82 17.45 -20.61
C GLY A 172 -4.52 18.95 -20.51
N ARG A 173 -5.20 19.73 -21.36
CA ARG A 173 -5.21 21.20 -21.33
C ARG A 173 -6.62 21.70 -21.01
N ALA A 174 -7.16 21.27 -19.87
CA ALA A 174 -8.50 21.63 -19.43
C ALA A 174 -8.65 23.16 -19.36
N ARG A 175 -9.69 23.71 -19.99
CA ARG A 175 -10.02 25.13 -19.88
C ARG A 175 -10.48 25.44 -18.46
N ALA A 176 -10.24 26.67 -18.00
CA ALA A 176 -10.82 27.12 -16.73
C ALA A 176 -12.36 26.99 -16.80
N GLY A 177 -12.96 26.38 -15.77
CA GLY A 177 -14.40 26.09 -15.72
C GLY A 177 -14.84 24.82 -16.44
N ALA A 178 -13.93 24.07 -17.09
CA ALA A 178 -14.26 22.77 -17.66
C ALA A 178 -14.58 21.75 -16.56
N VAL A 179 -15.60 20.92 -16.79
CA VAL A 179 -16.10 19.94 -15.82
C VAL A 179 -15.57 18.53 -16.08
N PHE A 180 -15.68 17.66 -15.08
CA PHE A 180 -15.54 16.21 -15.23
C PHE A 180 -16.93 15.58 -15.25
N VAL A 181 -17.28 14.91 -16.35
CA VAL A 181 -18.58 14.25 -16.48
C VAL A 181 -18.53 12.92 -15.75
N VAL A 182 -19.58 12.57 -15.01
CA VAL A 182 -19.69 11.29 -14.30
C VAL A 182 -21.03 10.66 -14.63
N ASP A 183 -21.02 9.40 -15.07
CA ASP A 183 -22.27 8.64 -15.28
C ASP A 183 -23.02 8.51 -13.94
N ALA A 184 -24.32 8.82 -13.93
CA ALA A 184 -25.20 8.63 -12.78
C ALA A 184 -25.27 7.17 -12.33
N ASP A 185 -24.91 6.22 -13.20
CA ASP A 185 -24.80 4.79 -12.88
C ASP A 185 -23.43 4.39 -12.27
N THR A 186 -22.64 5.36 -11.80
CA THR A 186 -21.40 5.13 -11.03
C THR A 186 -21.74 4.66 -9.60
N LEU A 187 -20.86 3.87 -8.97
CA LEU A 187 -21.05 3.45 -7.58
C LEU A 187 -21.20 4.66 -6.63
N PRO A 188 -22.18 4.66 -5.70
CA PRO A 188 -22.43 5.82 -4.83
C PRO A 188 -21.22 6.25 -3.99
N GLN A 189 -20.45 5.29 -3.47
CA GLN A 189 -19.23 5.56 -2.71
C GLN A 189 -18.10 6.11 -3.59
N THR A 190 -18.04 5.71 -4.87
CA THR A 190 -17.06 6.23 -5.83
C THR A 190 -17.39 7.69 -6.17
N LEU A 191 -18.68 8.01 -6.36
CA LEU A 191 -19.13 9.39 -6.56
C LEU A 191 -18.83 10.28 -5.34
N ALA A 192 -19.09 9.81 -4.12
CA ALA A 192 -18.82 10.57 -2.91
C ALA A 192 -17.32 10.89 -2.72
N VAL A 193 -16.42 9.95 -3.04
CA VAL A 193 -14.98 10.19 -2.99
C VAL A 193 -14.51 11.11 -4.13
N LEU A 194 -15.11 11.01 -5.33
CA LEU A 194 -14.87 11.95 -6.42
C LEU A 194 -15.23 13.37 -6.02
N GLU A 195 -16.42 13.58 -5.45
CA GLU A 195 -16.88 14.89 -4.93
C GLU A 195 -15.89 15.44 -3.90
N THR A 196 -15.48 14.59 -2.96
CA THR A 196 -14.53 14.92 -1.89
C THR A 196 -13.16 15.36 -2.44
N ARG A 197 -12.70 14.73 -3.52
CA ARG A 197 -11.41 15.04 -4.17
C ARG A 197 -11.51 16.22 -5.14
N ALA A 198 -12.68 16.42 -5.76
CA ALA A 198 -12.94 17.46 -6.74
C ALA A 198 -13.08 18.84 -6.09
N GLU A 199 -13.85 18.91 -5.00
CA GLU A 199 -14.28 20.17 -4.38
C GLU A 199 -13.10 21.05 -3.92
N PRO A 200 -12.08 20.54 -3.18
CA PRO A 200 -10.96 21.36 -2.75
C PRO A 200 -10.09 21.87 -3.90
N LEU A 201 -10.10 21.16 -5.04
CA LEU A 201 -9.32 21.49 -6.23
C LEU A 201 -10.10 22.36 -7.24
N GLY A 202 -11.31 22.79 -6.87
CA GLY A 202 -12.20 23.57 -7.74
C GLY A 202 -12.59 22.84 -9.02
N ILE A 203 -12.70 21.51 -8.97
CA ILE A 203 -13.17 20.69 -10.10
C ILE A 203 -14.69 20.61 -10.01
N GLY A 204 -15.40 21.09 -11.05
CA GLY A 204 -16.83 20.86 -11.17
C GLY A 204 -17.10 19.44 -11.68
N LEU A 205 -18.02 18.73 -11.03
CA LEU A 205 -18.55 17.45 -11.51
C LEU A 205 -19.88 17.67 -12.21
N HIS A 206 -20.06 17.07 -13.39
CA HIS A 206 -21.35 17.04 -14.11
C HIS A 206 -21.88 15.62 -14.09
N VAL A 207 -22.74 15.32 -13.12
CA VAL A 207 -23.36 13.99 -12.98
C VAL A 207 -24.60 13.94 -13.87
N ALA A 208 -24.63 13.00 -14.82
CA ALA A 208 -25.72 12.87 -15.78
C ALA A 208 -25.97 11.39 -16.14
N ASP A 209 -27.19 11.06 -16.55
CA ASP A 209 -27.47 9.76 -17.17
C ASP A 209 -26.87 9.73 -18.58
N LEU A 210 -25.85 8.89 -18.76
CA LEU A 210 -25.13 8.75 -20.03
C LEU A 210 -25.67 7.61 -20.91
N SER A 211 -26.84 7.04 -20.57
CA SER A 211 -27.50 5.99 -21.36
C SER A 211 -27.77 6.40 -22.81
N GLN A 212 -27.94 7.70 -23.07
CA GLN A 212 -28.17 8.27 -24.41
C GLN A 212 -26.89 8.84 -25.06
N GLY A 213 -25.72 8.62 -24.47
CA GLY A 213 -24.44 9.09 -24.97
C GLY A 213 -23.94 10.39 -24.33
N TRP A 214 -23.14 11.14 -25.08
CA TRP A 214 -22.47 12.35 -24.57
C TRP A 214 -23.47 13.47 -24.22
N PRO A 215 -23.34 14.13 -23.06
CA PRO A 215 -24.29 15.15 -22.61
C PRO A 215 -24.22 16.41 -23.48
N ASN A 216 -25.38 17.00 -23.76
CA ASN A 216 -25.51 18.23 -24.56
C ASN A 216 -25.63 19.50 -23.72
N ASP A 217 -25.73 19.36 -22.40
CA ASP A 217 -25.97 20.42 -21.41
C ASP A 217 -24.69 20.80 -20.63
N LEU A 218 -23.53 20.69 -21.28
CA LEU A 218 -22.23 21.05 -20.70
C LEU A 218 -22.03 22.58 -20.63
N PRO A 219 -21.21 23.08 -19.70
CA PRO A 219 -20.82 24.49 -19.68
C PRO A 219 -20.01 24.86 -20.93
N GLU A 220 -19.92 26.17 -21.22
CA GLU A 220 -19.17 26.69 -22.38
C GLU A 220 -17.70 26.23 -22.41
N ALA A 221 -17.09 26.08 -21.24
CA ALA A 221 -15.73 25.58 -21.09
C ALA A 221 -15.57 24.09 -21.48
N GLY A 222 -16.68 23.37 -21.66
CA GLY A 222 -16.74 21.96 -22.01
C GLY A 222 -16.41 21.02 -20.84
N ALA A 223 -16.06 19.78 -21.19
CA ALA A 223 -15.57 18.79 -20.25
C ALA A 223 -14.11 18.43 -20.57
N PHE A 224 -13.33 18.08 -19.55
CA PHE A 224 -11.95 17.59 -19.74
C PHE A 224 -11.85 16.05 -19.63
N GLY A 225 -12.89 15.41 -19.12
CA GLY A 225 -12.96 13.96 -19.04
C GLY A 225 -14.37 13.48 -18.70
N VAL A 226 -14.58 12.18 -18.87
CA VAL A 226 -15.80 11.47 -18.48
C VAL A 226 -15.45 10.18 -17.74
N LEU A 227 -16.19 9.85 -16.69
CA LEU A 227 -16.16 8.55 -16.03
C LEU A 227 -17.43 7.77 -16.35
N VAL A 228 -17.28 6.54 -16.84
CA VAL A 228 -18.36 5.54 -16.98
C VAL A 228 -18.00 4.27 -16.22
N SER A 229 -19.00 3.56 -15.70
CA SER A 229 -18.83 2.24 -15.09
C SER A 229 -19.13 1.13 -16.08
N TYR A 230 -18.35 0.05 -16.06
CA TYR A 230 -18.45 -1.07 -17.00
C TYR A 230 -18.22 -2.42 -16.30
N PRO A 231 -19.28 -3.10 -15.82
CA PRO A 231 -20.71 -2.72 -15.84
C PRO A 231 -21.06 -1.57 -14.87
N GLY A 232 -22.24 -0.97 -15.05
CA GLY A 232 -22.79 0.07 -14.16
C GLY A 232 -23.20 -0.44 -12.78
N ALA A 233 -23.41 0.48 -11.82
CA ALA A 233 -23.91 0.18 -10.48
C ALA A 233 -25.29 -0.51 -10.49
N SER A 234 -26.07 -0.30 -11.54
CA SER A 234 -27.33 -0.96 -11.83
C SER A 234 -27.20 -2.39 -12.36
N GLY A 235 -25.99 -2.79 -12.74
CA GLY A 235 -25.71 -4.01 -13.49
C GLY A 235 -25.75 -3.85 -15.01
N ALA A 236 -26.19 -2.69 -15.52
CA ALA A 236 -26.30 -2.45 -16.95
C ALA A 236 -24.93 -2.59 -17.66
N VAL A 237 -24.92 -3.33 -18.77
CA VAL A 237 -23.82 -3.39 -19.72
C VAL A 237 -24.22 -2.58 -20.96
N ARG A 238 -23.44 -1.54 -21.28
CA ARG A 238 -23.73 -0.57 -22.35
C ARG A 238 -22.58 -0.53 -23.37
N ASP A 239 -22.89 -0.24 -24.63
CA ASP A 239 -21.87 0.05 -25.64
C ASP A 239 -21.49 1.53 -25.57
N HIS A 240 -20.30 1.81 -25.02
CA HIS A 240 -19.79 3.16 -24.84
C HIS A 240 -18.98 3.70 -26.03
N ARG A 241 -18.84 2.97 -27.16
CA ARG A 241 -18.03 3.41 -28.31
C ARG A 241 -18.43 4.78 -28.85
N ALA A 242 -19.73 5.00 -29.02
CA ALA A 242 -20.24 6.28 -29.51
C ALA A 242 -19.99 7.42 -28.51
N LEU A 243 -20.11 7.15 -27.22
CA LEU A 243 -19.81 8.12 -26.16
C LEU A 243 -18.31 8.44 -26.13
N ALA A 244 -17.44 7.44 -26.24
CA ALA A 244 -15.99 7.63 -26.26
C ALA A 244 -15.55 8.49 -27.47
N GLN A 245 -16.08 8.19 -28.66
CA GLN A 245 -15.83 8.99 -29.87
C GLN A 245 -16.27 10.45 -29.70
N ALA A 246 -17.46 10.68 -29.13
CA ALA A 246 -17.97 12.02 -28.88
C ALA A 246 -17.14 12.76 -27.81
N ALA A 247 -16.72 12.08 -26.75
CA ALA A 247 -15.84 12.63 -25.71
C ALA A 247 -14.50 13.09 -26.31
N HIS A 248 -13.86 12.23 -27.11
CA HIS A 248 -12.60 12.55 -27.78
C HIS A 248 -12.76 13.71 -28.77
N ALA A 249 -13.87 13.74 -29.53
CA ALA A 249 -14.18 14.87 -30.43
C ALA A 249 -14.35 16.20 -29.66
N ALA A 250 -14.83 16.14 -28.42
CA ALA A 250 -14.90 17.28 -27.50
C ALA A 250 -13.57 17.58 -26.78
N GLY A 251 -12.53 16.77 -26.97
CA GLY A 251 -11.23 16.92 -26.31
C GLY A 251 -11.18 16.41 -24.86
N ALA A 252 -12.17 15.61 -24.46
CA ALA A 252 -12.25 15.00 -23.13
C ALA A 252 -11.64 13.59 -23.13
N ALA A 253 -10.97 13.21 -22.06
CA ALA A 253 -10.48 11.84 -21.86
C ALA A 253 -11.59 10.90 -21.35
N VAL A 254 -11.52 9.63 -21.73
CA VAL A 254 -12.46 8.58 -21.32
C VAL A 254 -11.85 7.75 -20.20
N VAL A 255 -12.46 7.82 -19.02
CA VAL A 255 -12.12 7.03 -17.84
C VAL A 255 -13.19 5.96 -17.61
N VAL A 256 -12.77 4.74 -17.32
CA VAL A 256 -13.67 3.60 -17.14
C VAL A 256 -13.43 2.95 -15.79
N ALA A 257 -14.45 2.89 -14.93
CA ALA A 257 -14.44 2.05 -13.75
C ALA A 257 -14.93 0.64 -14.13
N ALA A 258 -14.04 -0.34 -14.23
CA ALA A 258 -14.37 -1.66 -14.78
C ALA A 258 -14.08 -2.83 -13.82
N ASP A 259 -14.96 -3.83 -13.83
CA ASP A 259 -14.81 -5.05 -13.04
C ASP A 259 -13.90 -6.06 -13.76
N VAL A 260 -12.81 -6.47 -13.11
CA VAL A 260 -11.80 -7.36 -13.72
C VAL A 260 -12.32 -8.74 -14.10
N LEU A 261 -13.35 -9.27 -13.44
CA LEU A 261 -13.95 -10.55 -13.79
C LEU A 261 -14.92 -10.38 -14.97
N ALA A 262 -15.71 -9.31 -14.98
CA ALA A 262 -16.59 -8.99 -16.11
C ALA A 262 -15.77 -8.83 -17.40
N LEU A 263 -14.59 -8.21 -17.31
CA LEU A 263 -13.66 -8.04 -18.42
C LEU A 263 -13.14 -9.36 -18.99
N THR A 264 -13.30 -10.52 -18.37
CA THR A 264 -12.92 -11.78 -19.04
C THR A 264 -13.93 -12.19 -20.12
N LEU A 265 -15.18 -11.71 -20.04
CA LEU A 265 -16.25 -11.97 -21.01
C LEU A 265 -16.62 -10.74 -21.84
N LEU A 266 -16.35 -9.54 -21.32
CA LEU A 266 -16.62 -8.25 -21.98
C LEU A 266 -15.38 -7.69 -22.66
N GLU A 267 -15.57 -7.04 -23.80
CA GLU A 267 -14.48 -6.45 -24.58
C GLU A 267 -13.75 -5.39 -23.77
N ALA A 268 -12.42 -5.41 -23.89
CA ALA A 268 -11.52 -4.61 -23.06
C ALA A 268 -11.74 -3.09 -23.31
N PRO A 269 -11.77 -2.26 -22.25
CA PRO A 269 -11.93 -0.81 -22.36
C PRO A 269 -11.05 -0.10 -23.40
N GLY A 270 -9.78 -0.49 -23.50
CA GLY A 270 -8.85 0.08 -24.47
C GLY A 270 -9.28 -0.11 -25.94
N GLU A 271 -9.95 -1.22 -26.26
CA GLU A 271 -10.36 -1.58 -27.63
C GLU A 271 -11.51 -0.71 -28.16
N TRP A 272 -12.26 -0.04 -27.27
CA TRP A 272 -13.34 0.86 -27.66
C TRP A 272 -13.09 2.33 -27.34
N GLY A 273 -11.87 2.67 -26.87
CA GLY A 273 -11.41 4.05 -26.76
C GLY A 273 -11.26 4.59 -25.33
N ALA A 274 -11.10 3.73 -24.31
CA ALA A 274 -10.70 4.21 -22.99
C ALA A 274 -9.28 4.80 -23.00
N ASP A 275 -9.08 5.92 -22.31
CA ASP A 275 -7.75 6.47 -22.02
C ASP A 275 -7.18 5.94 -20.70
N VAL A 276 -8.08 5.67 -19.75
CA VAL A 276 -7.77 5.21 -18.40
C VAL A 276 -8.83 4.19 -17.96
N ALA A 277 -8.40 3.09 -17.34
CA ALA A 277 -9.27 2.14 -16.66
C ALA A 277 -8.89 2.04 -15.18
N CYS A 278 -9.87 1.94 -14.29
CA CYS A 278 -9.70 1.80 -12.85
C CYS A 278 -10.72 0.84 -12.27
N GLY A 279 -10.52 0.39 -11.03
CA GLY A 279 -11.45 -0.53 -10.37
C GLY A 279 -10.82 -1.20 -9.16
N SER A 280 -11.49 -2.24 -8.66
CA SER A 280 -10.98 -3.14 -7.61
C SER A 280 -10.57 -4.49 -8.20
N THR A 281 -9.52 -5.11 -7.65
CA THR A 281 -9.17 -6.51 -7.93
C THR A 281 -9.62 -7.46 -6.81
N GLN A 282 -10.52 -7.02 -5.92
CA GLN A 282 -10.97 -7.79 -4.75
C GLN A 282 -11.45 -9.19 -5.10
N ARG A 283 -12.33 -9.30 -6.11
CA ARG A 283 -12.97 -10.57 -6.48
C ARG A 283 -12.03 -11.58 -7.15
N PHE A 284 -10.74 -11.26 -7.27
CA PHE A 284 -9.69 -12.21 -7.62
C PHE A 284 -9.05 -12.77 -6.35
N GLY A 285 -9.85 -13.52 -5.58
CA GLY A 285 -9.39 -14.30 -4.44
C GLY A 285 -8.99 -13.50 -3.20
N VAL A 286 -9.37 -12.24 -3.05
CA VAL A 286 -9.12 -11.45 -1.84
C VAL A 286 -10.41 -11.35 -1.01
N PRO A 287 -10.40 -11.67 0.30
CA PRO A 287 -11.63 -11.65 1.10
C PRO A 287 -12.32 -10.29 1.16
N LEU A 288 -13.64 -10.27 1.40
CA LEU A 288 -14.42 -9.03 1.54
C LEU A 288 -13.90 -8.13 2.66
N GLY A 289 -13.54 -8.72 3.80
CA GLY A 289 -12.88 -8.02 4.92
C GLY A 289 -13.64 -6.82 5.46
N TYR A 290 -14.97 -6.79 5.32
CA TYR A 290 -15.84 -5.67 5.70
C TYR A 290 -15.37 -4.31 5.14
N GLY A 291 -14.80 -4.33 3.93
CA GLY A 291 -14.37 -3.15 3.19
C GLY A 291 -12.95 -3.21 2.66
N GLY A 292 -12.09 -4.06 3.24
CA GLY A 292 -10.72 -4.21 2.77
C GLY A 292 -9.81 -4.91 3.78
N PRO A 293 -8.50 -5.01 3.46
CA PRO A 293 -7.84 -4.31 2.36
C PRO A 293 -8.02 -4.99 0.99
N HIS A 294 -8.10 -4.19 -0.08
CA HIS A 294 -8.14 -4.66 -1.48
C HIS A 294 -7.24 -3.77 -2.34
N ALA A 295 -6.58 -4.35 -3.34
CA ALA A 295 -5.85 -3.54 -4.31
C ALA A 295 -6.84 -2.89 -5.30
N GLY A 296 -6.91 -1.56 -5.25
CA GLY A 296 -7.42 -0.80 -6.39
C GLY A 296 -6.44 -0.91 -7.55
N TYR A 297 -6.91 -0.79 -8.79
CA TYR A 297 -6.05 -0.73 -9.97
C TYR A 297 -6.29 0.55 -10.77
N LEU A 298 -5.26 0.95 -11.51
CA LEU A 298 -5.31 2.03 -12.48
C LEU A 298 -4.40 1.68 -13.66
N SER A 299 -4.96 1.65 -14.86
CA SER A 299 -4.29 1.37 -16.12
C SER A 299 -4.50 2.53 -17.09
N VAL A 300 -3.50 2.85 -17.90
CA VAL A 300 -3.51 4.01 -18.78
C VAL A 300 -3.00 3.67 -20.17
N ARG A 301 -3.48 4.42 -21.16
CA ARG A 301 -2.95 4.36 -22.52
C ARG A 301 -1.51 4.87 -22.60
N GLU A 302 -0.87 4.58 -23.73
CA GLU A 302 0.45 5.09 -24.03
C GLU A 302 0.52 6.63 -23.96
N GLY A 303 1.63 7.15 -23.43
CA GLY A 303 1.86 8.59 -23.23
C GLY A 303 1.42 9.12 -21.87
N LEU A 304 0.61 8.38 -21.10
CA LEU A 304 0.11 8.82 -19.78
C LEU A 304 0.91 8.27 -18.59
N ALA A 305 1.85 7.34 -18.79
CA ALA A 305 2.60 6.68 -17.71
C ALA A 305 3.31 7.67 -16.75
N ARG A 306 3.77 8.83 -17.26
CA ARG A 306 4.41 9.88 -16.44
C ARG A 306 3.46 10.58 -15.48
N GLN A 307 2.15 10.41 -15.65
CA GLN A 307 1.11 11.02 -14.82
C GLN A 307 0.48 10.02 -13.84
N LEU A 308 0.86 8.74 -13.91
CA LEU A 308 0.36 7.70 -13.01
C LEU A 308 0.65 8.08 -11.54
N PRO A 309 -0.35 7.98 -10.64
CA PRO A 309 -0.15 7.99 -9.20
C PRO A 309 0.56 6.70 -8.74
N GLY A 310 1.23 6.77 -7.59
CA GLY A 310 1.80 5.59 -6.94
C GLY A 310 2.92 4.90 -7.69
N ARG A 311 3.22 3.68 -7.23
CA ARG A 311 4.34 2.87 -7.70
C ARG A 311 4.06 2.26 -9.07
N LEU A 312 5.14 2.03 -9.81
CA LEU A 312 5.15 1.34 -11.10
C LEU A 312 6.37 0.43 -11.11
N VAL A 313 6.20 -0.87 -11.33
CA VAL A 313 7.32 -1.80 -11.55
C VAL A 313 7.70 -1.74 -13.02
N GLY A 314 9.00 -1.69 -13.30
CA GLY A 314 9.54 -1.77 -14.64
C GLY A 314 10.72 -2.74 -14.74
N VAL A 315 10.93 -3.25 -15.95
CA VAL A 315 12.06 -4.09 -16.32
C VAL A 315 13.28 -3.21 -16.58
N SER A 316 14.43 -3.66 -16.11
CA SER A 316 15.75 -3.09 -16.36
C SER A 316 16.77 -4.22 -16.55
N VAL A 317 18.05 -3.86 -16.49
CA VAL A 317 19.16 -4.80 -16.44
C VAL A 317 20.00 -4.57 -15.19
N ASP A 318 20.68 -5.61 -14.72
CA ASP A 318 21.71 -5.51 -13.70
C ASP A 318 23.10 -5.20 -14.30
N ALA A 319 24.11 -5.11 -13.44
CA ALA A 319 25.48 -4.80 -13.84
C ALA A 319 26.14 -5.82 -14.79
N ASP A 320 25.61 -7.05 -14.87
CA ASP A 320 26.06 -8.08 -15.82
C ASP A 320 25.23 -8.08 -17.12
N GLY A 321 24.20 -7.22 -17.20
CA GLY A 321 23.27 -7.16 -18.31
C GLY A 321 22.10 -8.14 -18.19
N ASP A 322 21.96 -8.87 -17.08
CA ASP A 322 20.85 -9.79 -16.84
C ASP A 322 19.57 -9.01 -16.57
N VAL A 323 18.41 -9.54 -17.00
CA VAL A 323 17.11 -8.91 -16.75
C VAL A 323 16.81 -8.83 -15.25
N ALA A 324 16.45 -7.65 -14.78
CA ALA A 324 16.11 -7.39 -13.38
C ALA A 324 14.94 -6.40 -13.26
N TYR A 325 14.21 -6.44 -12.15
CA TYR A 325 13.05 -5.59 -11.91
C TYR A 325 13.35 -4.46 -10.93
N ARG A 326 12.70 -3.30 -11.09
CA ARG A 326 12.76 -2.16 -10.15
C ARG A 326 11.47 -1.37 -10.12
N LEU A 327 11.29 -0.51 -9.12
CA LEU A 327 10.26 0.54 -9.17
C LEU A 327 10.67 1.62 -10.17
N ALA A 328 9.97 1.83 -11.29
CA ALA A 328 10.27 2.77 -12.38
C ALA A 328 9.63 4.16 -12.21
N LEU A 329 10.22 5.18 -12.85
CA LEU A 329 9.73 6.56 -12.88
C LEU A 329 9.43 7.15 -11.49
N GLN A 330 10.25 6.82 -10.48
CA GLN A 330 10.02 7.20 -9.08
C GLN A 330 9.94 8.72 -8.85
N THR A 331 10.48 9.53 -9.77
CA THR A 331 10.37 11.00 -9.70
C THR A 331 8.93 11.51 -9.73
N ARG A 332 7.93 10.69 -10.02
CA ARG A 332 6.49 11.03 -9.89
C ARG A 332 6.02 11.09 -8.44
N GLU A 333 6.69 10.35 -7.56
CA GLU A 333 6.21 10.04 -6.22
C GLU A 333 6.57 11.11 -5.18
N GLN A 334 5.81 11.10 -4.08
CA GLN A 334 5.86 12.09 -3.01
C GLN A 334 7.24 12.31 -2.39
N HIS A 335 8.06 11.25 -2.27
CA HIS A 335 9.36 11.31 -1.60
C HIS A 335 10.41 12.10 -2.40
N ILE A 336 10.20 12.28 -3.72
CA ILE A 336 11.05 13.11 -4.58
C ILE A 336 10.38 14.45 -4.89
N ARG A 337 9.11 14.45 -5.30
CA ARG A 337 8.44 15.64 -5.84
C ARG A 337 7.57 16.42 -4.86
N ARG A 338 7.32 15.91 -3.65
CA ARG A 338 6.57 16.60 -2.58
C ARG A 338 5.26 17.19 -3.11
N GLU A 339 5.06 18.51 -3.02
CA GLU A 339 3.86 19.22 -3.50
C GLU A 339 3.61 19.11 -5.02
N LYS A 340 4.61 18.70 -5.80
CA LYS A 340 4.52 18.51 -7.27
C LYS A 340 4.37 17.03 -7.67
N ALA A 341 4.19 16.14 -6.70
CA ALA A 341 3.97 14.72 -6.96
C ALA A 341 2.65 14.49 -7.70
N THR A 342 2.51 13.34 -8.36
CA THR A 342 1.27 13.00 -9.05
C THR A 342 0.12 12.66 -8.10
N SER A 343 0.45 12.25 -6.86
CA SER A 343 -0.49 11.91 -5.78
C SER A 343 0.24 11.97 -4.44
N ASN A 344 -0.51 11.99 -3.33
CA ASN A 344 0.02 11.85 -1.98
C ASN A 344 0.23 10.38 -1.56
N ILE A 345 -0.16 9.39 -2.37
CA ILE A 345 -0.07 7.98 -2.01
C ILE A 345 1.38 7.55 -1.69
N CYS A 346 1.55 6.81 -0.59
CA CYS A 346 2.83 6.22 -0.17
C CYS A 346 2.68 4.73 0.10
N THR A 347 2.14 4.30 1.25
CA THR A 347 1.65 2.92 1.41
C THR A 347 0.46 2.71 0.46
N ALA A 348 0.45 1.57 -0.24
CA ALA A 348 -0.62 1.18 -1.17
C ALA A 348 -1.23 -0.15 -0.71
N GLN A 349 -1.40 -1.14 -1.61
CA GLN A 349 -2.04 -2.43 -1.32
C GLN A 349 -1.26 -3.61 -1.94
N VAL A 350 0.07 -3.58 -1.80
CA VAL A 350 0.99 -4.52 -2.48
C VAL A 350 0.68 -5.98 -2.20
N LEU A 351 0.51 -6.39 -0.94
CA LEU A 351 0.21 -7.78 -0.59
C LEU A 351 -1.05 -8.29 -1.29
N LEU A 352 -2.07 -7.44 -1.42
CA LEU A 352 -3.35 -7.79 -2.02
C LEU A 352 -3.27 -7.79 -3.56
N ALA A 353 -2.43 -6.93 -4.14
CA ALA A 353 -2.08 -6.97 -5.56
C ALA A 353 -1.32 -8.27 -5.90
N VAL A 354 -0.40 -8.70 -5.03
CA VAL A 354 0.29 -9.99 -5.14
C VAL A 354 -0.71 -11.14 -5.07
N MET A 355 -1.67 -11.12 -4.13
CA MET A 355 -2.72 -12.14 -4.05
C MET A 355 -3.57 -12.20 -5.33
N ALA A 356 -4.05 -11.06 -5.82
CA ALA A 356 -4.88 -10.98 -7.03
C ALA A 356 -4.10 -11.41 -8.30
N GLY A 357 -2.85 -10.96 -8.46
CA GLY A 357 -1.98 -11.40 -9.54
C GLY A 357 -1.70 -12.91 -9.48
N THR A 358 -1.52 -13.46 -8.27
CA THR A 358 -1.34 -14.90 -8.05
C THR A 358 -2.61 -15.70 -8.35
N TYR A 359 -3.79 -15.15 -8.04
CA TYR A 359 -5.08 -15.74 -8.41
C TYR A 359 -5.18 -15.88 -9.94
N ALA A 360 -4.80 -14.85 -10.69
CA ALA A 360 -4.70 -14.91 -12.14
C ALA A 360 -3.61 -15.89 -12.64
N VAL A 361 -2.47 -16.01 -11.97
CA VAL A 361 -1.45 -17.03 -12.30
C VAL A 361 -2.02 -18.44 -12.13
N TYR A 362 -2.77 -18.67 -11.05
CA TYR A 362 -3.33 -19.99 -10.73
C TYR A 362 -4.45 -20.40 -11.69
N HIS A 363 -5.41 -19.50 -11.94
CA HIS A 363 -6.59 -19.77 -12.78
C HIS A 363 -6.39 -19.46 -14.26
N GLY A 364 -5.71 -18.34 -14.54
CA GLY A 364 -5.39 -17.76 -15.86
C GLY A 364 -6.57 -17.69 -16.81
N PRO A 365 -6.34 -17.53 -18.13
CA PRO A 365 -7.41 -17.05 -18.99
C PRO A 365 -8.61 -18.01 -19.04
N GLU A 366 -8.38 -19.33 -19.10
CA GLU A 366 -9.46 -20.31 -19.17
C GLU A 366 -10.21 -20.43 -17.84
N GLY A 367 -9.49 -20.50 -16.72
CA GLY A 367 -10.10 -20.63 -15.40
C GLY A 367 -10.88 -19.38 -15.00
N LEU A 368 -10.33 -18.20 -15.24
CA LEU A 368 -11.02 -16.93 -14.98
C LEU A 368 -12.26 -16.78 -15.88
N THR A 369 -12.16 -17.14 -17.16
CA THR A 369 -13.32 -17.16 -18.07
C THR A 369 -14.40 -18.11 -17.58
N ALA A 370 -14.03 -19.31 -17.10
CA ALA A 370 -14.98 -20.27 -16.55
C ALA A 370 -15.67 -19.76 -15.28
N ILE A 371 -14.93 -19.10 -14.39
CA ILE A 371 -15.49 -18.45 -13.19
C ILE A 371 -16.49 -17.38 -13.61
N ALA A 372 -16.09 -16.45 -14.49
CA ALA A 372 -16.97 -15.39 -14.97
C ALA A 372 -18.22 -15.93 -15.68
N ALA A 373 -18.08 -16.98 -16.51
CA ALA A 373 -19.20 -17.61 -17.19
C ALA A 373 -20.19 -18.24 -16.20
N ARG A 374 -19.70 -18.88 -15.13
CA ARG A 374 -20.55 -19.43 -14.06
C ARG A 374 -21.30 -18.33 -13.31
N VAL A 375 -20.61 -17.23 -12.97
CA VAL A 375 -21.22 -16.06 -12.33
C VAL A 375 -22.32 -15.48 -13.23
N HIS A 376 -22.01 -15.25 -14.50
CA HIS A 376 -22.94 -14.71 -15.48
C HIS A 376 -24.17 -15.60 -15.68
N ARG A 377 -23.97 -16.91 -15.87
CA ARG A 377 -25.07 -17.88 -16.02
C ARG A 377 -25.96 -17.96 -14.76
N SER A 378 -25.38 -17.76 -13.58
CA SER A 378 -26.17 -17.68 -12.33
C SER A 378 -27.09 -16.46 -12.32
N ALA A 379 -26.60 -15.30 -12.76
CA ALA A 379 -27.43 -14.10 -12.92
C ALA A 379 -28.50 -14.26 -14.01
N LEU A 380 -28.15 -14.89 -15.13
CA LEU A 380 -29.08 -15.16 -16.23
C LEU A 380 -30.22 -16.10 -15.79
N ALA A 381 -29.91 -17.19 -15.08
CA ALA A 381 -30.90 -18.11 -14.54
C ALA A 381 -31.86 -17.40 -13.58
N LEU A 382 -31.33 -16.61 -12.65
CA LEU A 382 -32.15 -15.82 -11.74
C LEU A 382 -33.06 -14.85 -12.48
N ALA A 383 -32.52 -14.08 -13.43
CA ALA A 383 -33.30 -13.14 -14.24
C ALA A 383 -34.40 -13.86 -15.04
N GLY A 384 -34.11 -15.04 -15.59
CA GLY A 384 -35.07 -15.90 -16.28
C GLY A 384 -36.22 -16.33 -15.38
N TRP A 385 -35.91 -16.82 -14.17
CA TRP A 385 -36.93 -17.19 -13.18
C TRP A 385 -37.78 -15.99 -12.77
N LEU A 386 -37.16 -14.85 -12.47
CA LEU A 386 -37.86 -13.61 -12.11
C LEU A 386 -38.84 -13.18 -13.22
N ARG A 387 -38.39 -13.15 -14.48
CA ARG A 387 -39.25 -12.85 -15.64
C ARG A 387 -40.41 -13.83 -15.77
N ALA A 388 -40.15 -15.14 -15.66
CA ALA A 388 -41.18 -16.18 -15.71
C ALA A 388 -42.20 -16.05 -14.56
N GLY A 389 -41.75 -15.58 -13.40
CA GLY A 389 -42.57 -15.26 -12.23
C GLY A 389 -43.31 -13.92 -12.31
N GLY A 390 -43.19 -13.18 -13.41
CA GLY A 390 -43.85 -11.89 -13.62
C GLY A 390 -43.15 -10.68 -12.98
N VAL A 391 -41.91 -10.84 -12.52
CA VAL A 391 -41.07 -9.74 -12.03
C VAL A 391 -40.32 -9.10 -13.21
N GLU A 392 -40.47 -7.80 -13.37
CA GLU A 392 -39.75 -7.04 -14.40
C GLU A 392 -38.26 -6.95 -14.03
N VAL A 393 -37.39 -7.40 -14.93
CA VAL A 393 -35.95 -7.16 -14.86
C VAL A 393 -35.64 -5.89 -15.63
N VAL A 394 -35.00 -4.92 -14.97
CA VAL A 394 -34.85 -3.54 -15.46
C VAL A 394 -33.93 -3.43 -16.69
N HIS A 395 -32.91 -4.29 -16.76
CA HIS A 395 -31.93 -4.29 -17.85
C HIS A 395 -31.89 -5.63 -18.56
N ASP A 396 -31.91 -5.60 -19.90
CA ASP A 396 -31.74 -6.82 -20.69
C ASP A 396 -30.27 -7.26 -20.78
N ALA A 397 -29.35 -6.29 -20.77
CA ALA A 397 -27.92 -6.54 -20.83
C ALA A 397 -27.24 -6.30 -19.48
N PHE A 398 -26.67 -7.37 -18.90
CA PHE A 398 -25.98 -7.35 -17.62
C PHE A 398 -24.93 -8.48 -17.54
N PHE A 399 -23.95 -8.33 -16.65
CA PHE A 399 -22.99 -9.38 -16.34
C PHE A 399 -23.46 -10.23 -15.15
N ASP A 400 -23.36 -9.71 -13.93
CA ASP A 400 -23.62 -10.49 -12.71
C ASP A 400 -24.72 -9.87 -11.82
N THR A 401 -25.11 -8.64 -12.11
CA THR A 401 -26.03 -7.85 -11.27
C THR A 401 -27.36 -7.66 -11.98
N VAL A 402 -28.43 -8.10 -11.32
CA VAL A 402 -29.81 -8.02 -11.82
C VAL A 402 -30.60 -7.04 -10.97
N GLN A 403 -31.16 -6.00 -11.59
CA GLN A 403 -32.17 -5.15 -10.96
C GLN A 403 -33.57 -5.65 -11.29
N ALA A 404 -34.37 -5.84 -10.24
CA ALA A 404 -35.73 -6.35 -10.32
C ALA A 404 -36.71 -5.33 -9.75
N ARG A 405 -37.74 -4.98 -10.53
CA ARG A 405 -38.79 -4.05 -10.13
C ARG A 405 -39.91 -4.79 -9.39
N VAL A 406 -40.10 -4.41 -8.14
CA VAL A 406 -41.07 -4.93 -7.17
C VAL A 406 -41.81 -3.77 -6.49
N PRO A 407 -42.77 -3.11 -7.19
CA PRO A 407 -43.36 -1.86 -6.73
C PRO A 407 -43.93 -1.95 -5.30
N GLY A 408 -43.47 -1.06 -4.42
CA GLY A 408 -43.84 -0.97 -2.99
C GLY A 408 -43.38 -2.13 -2.11
N ARG A 409 -42.62 -3.09 -2.66
CA ARG A 409 -42.27 -4.37 -2.01
C ARG A 409 -40.77 -4.58 -1.84
N ALA A 410 -39.91 -3.61 -2.16
CA ALA A 410 -38.47 -3.78 -2.05
C ALA A 410 -38.04 -4.18 -0.62
N ASP A 411 -38.59 -3.50 0.39
CA ASP A 411 -38.32 -3.82 1.80
C ASP A 411 -38.80 -5.23 2.20
N GLU A 412 -39.97 -5.66 1.69
CA GLU A 412 -40.50 -7.02 1.91
C GLU A 412 -39.53 -8.08 1.37
N VAL A 413 -39.03 -7.90 0.15
CA VAL A 413 -38.11 -8.83 -0.51
C VAL A 413 -36.76 -8.87 0.20
N VAL A 414 -36.18 -7.72 0.55
CA VAL A 414 -34.90 -7.67 1.28
C VAL A 414 -35.03 -8.32 2.65
N VAL A 415 -36.12 -8.09 3.39
CA VAL A 415 -36.38 -8.77 4.67
C VAL A 415 -36.57 -10.28 4.48
N ALA A 416 -37.28 -10.71 3.44
CA ALA A 416 -37.47 -12.12 3.14
C ALA A 416 -36.15 -12.83 2.79
N ALA A 417 -35.26 -12.17 2.03
CA ALA A 417 -33.92 -12.68 1.73
C ALA A 417 -33.03 -12.68 2.99
N ALA A 418 -33.09 -11.64 3.80
CA ALA A 418 -32.35 -11.56 5.05
C ALA A 418 -32.73 -12.70 6.02
N ALA A 419 -34.01 -13.07 6.10
CA ALA A 419 -34.47 -14.23 6.88
C ALA A 419 -33.87 -15.58 6.40
N ARG A 420 -33.36 -15.62 5.17
CA ARG A 420 -32.65 -16.76 4.56
C ARG A 420 -31.13 -16.62 4.60
N ARG A 421 -30.61 -15.64 5.36
CA ARG A 421 -29.18 -15.29 5.45
C ARG A 421 -28.57 -14.89 4.10
N ILE A 422 -29.32 -14.13 3.31
CA ILE A 422 -28.86 -13.50 2.06
C ILE A 422 -29.02 -12.00 2.21
N ASP A 423 -27.98 -11.24 1.89
CA ASP A 423 -28.03 -9.78 1.86
C ASP A 423 -28.22 -9.28 0.42
N LEU A 424 -29.36 -8.64 0.16
CA LEU A 424 -29.68 -8.01 -1.12
C LEU A 424 -29.58 -6.49 -1.02
N ARG A 425 -29.34 -5.82 -2.14
CA ARG A 425 -29.34 -4.36 -2.19
C ARG A 425 -30.75 -3.83 -2.43
N ARG A 426 -31.27 -3.09 -1.45
CA ARG A 426 -32.40 -2.19 -1.65
C ARG A 426 -31.92 -0.96 -2.43
N VAL A 427 -32.43 -0.75 -3.65
CA VAL A 427 -32.07 0.42 -4.47
C VAL A 427 -32.97 1.60 -4.11
N ASP A 428 -34.27 1.37 -4.08
CA ASP A 428 -35.31 2.32 -3.67
C ASP A 428 -36.54 1.56 -3.09
N ALA A 429 -37.72 2.17 -3.05
CA ALA A 429 -38.94 1.54 -2.54
C ALA A 429 -39.53 0.45 -3.47
N ASP A 430 -39.14 0.49 -4.75
CA ASP A 430 -39.71 -0.31 -5.84
C ASP A 430 -38.68 -1.24 -6.48
N THR A 431 -37.39 -1.13 -6.16
CA THR A 431 -36.31 -1.83 -6.88
C THR A 431 -35.35 -2.53 -5.91
N VAL A 432 -35.07 -3.80 -6.21
CA VAL A 432 -34.05 -4.61 -5.52
C VAL A 432 -32.99 -5.05 -6.52
N ALA A 433 -31.73 -4.91 -6.16
CA ALA A 433 -30.61 -5.42 -6.94
C ALA A 433 -30.03 -6.68 -6.28
N VAL A 434 -29.64 -7.63 -7.12
CA VAL A 434 -29.02 -8.91 -6.74
C VAL A 434 -27.75 -9.08 -7.54
N ALA A 435 -26.59 -9.09 -6.88
CA ALA A 435 -25.30 -9.36 -7.50
C ALA A 435 -24.88 -10.81 -7.26
N CYS A 436 -24.78 -11.60 -8.32
CA CYS A 436 -24.22 -12.94 -8.29
C CYS A 436 -22.69 -12.89 -8.28
N ASP A 437 -22.06 -13.91 -7.72
CA ASP A 437 -20.60 -13.98 -7.59
C ASP A 437 -20.08 -15.43 -7.64
N GLU A 438 -18.77 -15.61 -7.48
CA GLU A 438 -18.10 -16.92 -7.58
C GLU A 438 -18.64 -17.95 -6.56
N THR A 439 -19.16 -17.45 -5.43
CA THR A 439 -19.69 -18.25 -4.33
C THR A 439 -21.18 -18.57 -4.51
N THR A 440 -21.84 -17.96 -5.49
CA THR A 440 -23.25 -18.20 -5.78
C THR A 440 -23.48 -19.64 -6.26
N THR A 441 -24.47 -20.30 -5.65
CA THR A 441 -24.85 -21.68 -5.97
C THR A 441 -26.32 -21.74 -6.40
N PRO A 442 -26.75 -22.78 -7.13
CA PRO A 442 -28.17 -22.97 -7.44
C PRO A 442 -29.08 -22.95 -6.21
N ALA A 443 -28.62 -23.45 -5.06
CA ALA A 443 -29.37 -23.38 -3.81
C ALA A 443 -29.62 -21.94 -3.36
N VAL A 444 -28.60 -21.08 -3.42
CA VAL A 444 -28.74 -19.64 -3.14
C VAL A 444 -29.73 -19.00 -4.10
N LEU A 445 -29.63 -19.29 -5.40
CA LEU A 445 -30.55 -18.72 -6.40
C LEU A 445 -32.01 -19.07 -6.10
N ARG A 446 -32.30 -20.31 -5.69
CA ARG A 446 -33.66 -20.73 -5.30
C ARG A 446 -34.18 -19.94 -4.10
N GLU A 447 -33.33 -19.73 -3.09
CA GLU A 447 -33.68 -18.94 -1.92
C GLU A 447 -33.92 -17.46 -2.25
N VAL A 448 -33.13 -16.90 -3.18
CA VAL A 448 -33.39 -15.56 -3.71
C VAL A 448 -34.73 -15.52 -4.45
N ALA A 449 -34.97 -16.41 -5.41
CA ALA A 449 -36.24 -16.46 -6.15
C ALA A 449 -37.45 -16.59 -5.20
N ALA A 450 -37.35 -17.43 -4.18
CA ALA A 450 -38.36 -17.58 -3.14
C ALA A 450 -38.60 -16.29 -2.33
N ALA A 451 -37.56 -15.47 -2.09
CA ALA A 451 -37.69 -14.16 -1.45
C ALA A 451 -38.48 -13.16 -2.31
N PHE A 452 -38.43 -13.29 -3.64
CA PHE A 452 -39.27 -12.54 -4.58
C PHE A 452 -40.70 -13.12 -4.72
N GLY A 453 -40.98 -14.29 -4.12
CA GLY A 453 -42.25 -15.01 -4.29
C GLY A 453 -42.36 -15.75 -5.62
N VAL A 454 -41.22 -16.04 -6.26
CA VAL A 454 -41.12 -16.69 -7.57
C VAL A 454 -40.67 -18.14 -7.41
N ALA A 455 -41.24 -19.05 -8.21
CA ALA A 455 -40.81 -20.44 -8.26
C ALA A 455 -39.55 -20.57 -9.11
N ALA A 456 -38.54 -21.27 -8.59
CA ALA A 456 -37.36 -21.63 -9.37
C ALA A 456 -37.67 -22.73 -10.40
N ASP A 457 -36.98 -22.70 -11.53
CA ASP A 457 -37.04 -23.73 -12.57
C ASP A 457 -35.64 -24.30 -12.81
N ASP A 458 -35.36 -25.44 -12.19
CA ASP A 458 -34.05 -26.10 -12.31
C ASP A 458 -33.74 -26.56 -13.74
N ALA A 459 -34.77 -26.78 -14.59
CA ALA A 459 -34.53 -27.14 -15.99
C ALA A 459 -33.85 -26.00 -16.76
N ALA A 460 -34.06 -24.75 -16.34
CA ALA A 460 -33.41 -23.59 -16.93
C ALA A 460 -31.94 -23.43 -16.53
N LEU A 461 -31.43 -24.20 -15.56
CA LEU A 461 -30.01 -24.19 -15.20
C LEU A 461 -29.14 -24.85 -16.28
N ASP A 462 -29.72 -25.81 -17.02
CA ASP A 462 -29.07 -26.53 -18.11
C ASP A 462 -29.37 -25.91 -19.48
N ASP A 463 -30.11 -24.79 -19.53
CA ASP A 463 -30.47 -24.10 -20.77
C ASP A 463 -29.30 -23.22 -21.28
N ASP A 464 -28.80 -23.52 -22.47
CA ASP A 464 -27.75 -22.78 -23.16
C ASP A 464 -28.28 -21.69 -24.10
N GLY A 465 -29.58 -21.37 -24.02
CA GLY A 465 -30.33 -20.40 -24.83
C GLY A 465 -29.85 -18.93 -24.76
N PRO A 466 -30.74 -17.96 -25.05
CA PRO A 466 -30.36 -16.58 -25.30
C PRO A 466 -29.60 -15.94 -24.13
N ASP A 467 -28.53 -15.23 -24.48
CA ASP A 467 -27.56 -14.66 -23.55
C ASP A 467 -27.88 -13.17 -23.30
N ALA A 468 -27.60 -12.67 -22.09
CA ALA A 468 -27.78 -11.26 -21.74
C ALA A 468 -26.58 -10.41 -22.17
N LEU A 469 -25.41 -10.98 -22.44
CA LEU A 469 -24.27 -10.23 -22.96
C LEU A 469 -24.45 -9.93 -24.45
N PRO A 470 -24.47 -8.66 -24.88
CA PRO A 470 -24.59 -8.32 -26.29
C PRO A 470 -23.39 -8.82 -27.11
N ASP A 471 -23.65 -9.42 -28.28
CA ASP A 471 -22.61 -10.00 -29.14
C ASP A 471 -21.50 -9.02 -29.57
N ALA A 472 -21.85 -7.72 -29.68
CA ALA A 472 -20.91 -6.65 -30.02
C ALA A 472 -19.98 -6.25 -28.85
N LEU A 473 -20.29 -6.70 -27.63
CA LEU A 473 -19.54 -6.40 -26.40
C LEU A 473 -18.85 -7.63 -25.82
N ARG A 474 -19.08 -8.83 -26.38
CA ARG A 474 -18.32 -10.02 -26.00
C ARG A 474 -16.83 -9.83 -26.31
N ARG A 475 -15.98 -10.23 -25.37
CA ARG A 475 -14.52 -10.18 -25.51
C ARG A 475 -14.05 -11.04 -26.68
N ARG A 476 -13.24 -10.44 -27.55
CA ARG A 476 -12.54 -11.13 -28.64
C ARG A 476 -11.02 -11.08 -28.46
N THR A 477 -10.53 -10.08 -27.75
CA THR A 477 -9.11 -9.88 -27.49
C THR A 477 -8.58 -10.90 -26.48
N PRO A 478 -7.54 -11.69 -26.81
CA PRO A 478 -6.88 -12.58 -25.86
C PRO A 478 -6.32 -11.83 -24.64
N PHE A 479 -6.10 -12.53 -23.53
CA PHE A 479 -5.49 -11.98 -22.31
C PHE A 479 -4.70 -13.05 -21.58
N LEU A 480 -3.77 -12.62 -20.74
CA LEU A 480 -2.92 -13.48 -19.91
C LEU A 480 -2.18 -14.51 -20.76
N THR A 481 -1.69 -14.09 -21.92
CA THR A 481 -1.01 -14.96 -22.89
C THR A 481 0.44 -15.25 -22.49
N HIS A 482 1.00 -14.45 -21.58
CA HIS A 482 2.33 -14.68 -21.04
C HIS A 482 2.41 -16.04 -20.30
N PRO A 483 3.47 -16.86 -20.49
CA PRO A 483 3.55 -18.20 -19.92
C PRO A 483 3.42 -18.31 -18.39
N VAL A 484 3.72 -17.24 -17.65
CA VAL A 484 3.50 -17.21 -16.19
C VAL A 484 2.05 -17.56 -15.82
N PHE A 485 1.08 -17.17 -16.65
CA PHE A 485 -0.34 -17.42 -16.42
C PHE A 485 -0.81 -18.79 -16.92
N SER A 486 0.08 -19.67 -17.38
CA SER A 486 -0.24 -21.04 -17.80
C SER A 486 0.69 -22.10 -17.21
N ALA A 487 1.87 -21.72 -16.70
CA ALA A 487 2.87 -22.66 -16.17
C ALA A 487 2.59 -23.16 -14.74
N HIS A 488 1.83 -22.43 -13.93
CA HIS A 488 1.71 -22.68 -12.48
C HIS A 488 0.29 -23.10 -12.03
N ARG A 489 -0.41 -23.88 -12.86
CA ARG A 489 -1.81 -24.33 -12.65
C ARG A 489 -2.02 -25.33 -11.53
N SER A 490 -1.05 -26.22 -11.28
CA SER A 490 -1.17 -27.20 -10.19
C SER A 490 -0.77 -26.56 -8.86
N GLU A 491 -1.38 -26.98 -7.76
CA GLU A 491 -1.05 -26.46 -6.43
C GLU A 491 0.44 -26.63 -6.10
N THR A 492 1.04 -27.78 -6.45
CA THR A 492 2.48 -28.01 -6.27
C THR A 492 3.34 -27.04 -7.08
N ALA A 493 2.97 -26.78 -8.35
CA ALA A 493 3.72 -25.84 -9.20
C ALA A 493 3.60 -24.40 -8.67
N LEU A 494 2.40 -24.00 -8.23
CA LEU A 494 2.19 -22.69 -7.63
C LEU A 494 2.98 -22.54 -6.33
N MET A 495 2.90 -23.52 -5.43
CA MET A 495 3.65 -23.51 -4.17
C MET A 495 5.16 -23.37 -4.40
N ARG A 496 5.72 -24.08 -5.40
CA ARG A 496 7.13 -23.94 -5.79
C ARG A 496 7.45 -22.56 -6.36
N TYR A 497 6.57 -22.02 -7.19
CA TYR A 497 6.72 -20.68 -7.75
C TYR A 497 6.73 -19.61 -6.65
N LEU A 498 5.74 -19.63 -5.76
CA LEU A 498 5.65 -18.71 -4.63
C LEU A 498 6.85 -18.84 -3.68
N ARG A 499 7.32 -20.07 -3.43
CA ARG A 499 8.53 -20.27 -2.65
C ARG A 499 9.75 -19.64 -3.33
N ALA A 500 9.94 -19.89 -4.63
CA ALA A 500 11.05 -19.35 -5.39
C ALA A 500 11.05 -17.81 -5.42
N LEU A 501 9.87 -17.17 -5.48
CA LEU A 501 9.76 -15.71 -5.35
C LEU A 501 10.15 -15.25 -3.94
N SER A 502 9.60 -15.86 -2.89
CA SER A 502 9.93 -15.47 -1.51
C SER A 502 11.40 -15.67 -1.15
N ASP A 503 12.10 -16.62 -1.79
CA ASP A 503 13.53 -16.83 -1.57
C ASP A 503 14.40 -15.71 -2.18
N LYS A 504 13.87 -14.94 -3.14
CA LYS A 504 14.51 -13.75 -3.73
C LYS A 504 14.35 -12.50 -2.87
N ASP A 505 13.55 -12.56 -1.80
CA ASP A 505 13.19 -11.41 -0.99
C ASP A 505 13.79 -11.50 0.42
N LEU A 506 14.30 -10.37 0.92
CA LEU A 506 14.68 -10.23 2.32
C LEU A 506 13.53 -9.60 3.11
N ALA A 507 13.11 -10.28 4.18
CA ALA A 507 11.99 -9.93 5.05
C ALA A 507 12.36 -10.16 6.54
N LEU A 508 11.47 -9.83 7.49
CA LEU A 508 11.79 -9.85 8.94
C LEU A 508 11.96 -11.26 9.50
N ASP A 509 11.54 -12.31 8.79
CA ASP A 509 11.80 -13.70 9.18
C ASP A 509 13.29 -14.08 9.00
N ARG A 510 14.12 -13.22 8.41
CA ARG A 510 15.55 -13.45 8.17
C ARG A 510 16.48 -12.54 8.99
N THR A 511 16.14 -11.26 9.13
CA THR A 511 17.02 -10.24 9.70
C THR A 511 16.25 -8.96 10.02
N MET A 512 16.84 -8.09 10.84
CA MET A 512 16.38 -6.72 11.02
C MET A 512 16.36 -5.94 9.69
N ILE A 513 15.30 -5.16 9.49
CA ILE A 513 15.18 -4.18 8.40
C ILE A 513 15.10 -2.78 9.04
N PRO A 514 16.23 -2.08 9.26
CA PRO A 514 16.25 -0.87 10.09
C PRO A 514 15.85 0.40 9.32
N LEU A 515 14.73 0.35 8.61
CA LEU A 515 14.21 1.47 7.82
C LEU A 515 13.67 2.58 8.73
N GLY A 516 14.39 3.70 8.80
CA GLY A 516 13.90 4.94 9.42
C GLY A 516 12.52 5.37 8.90
N SER A 517 11.70 5.90 9.80
CA SER A 517 10.31 6.30 9.60
C SER A 517 9.37 5.16 9.16
N CYS A 518 9.76 3.90 9.31
CA CYS A 518 8.95 2.75 8.89
C CYS A 518 8.53 1.83 10.05
N THR A 519 9.22 1.87 11.18
CA THR A 519 8.96 1.04 12.36
C THR A 519 8.73 -0.42 11.99
N MET A 520 9.78 -1.08 11.49
CA MET A 520 9.76 -2.49 11.08
C MET A 520 9.76 -3.45 12.29
N LYS A 521 8.75 -3.30 13.16
CA LYS A 521 8.58 -4.09 14.39
C LYS A 521 7.94 -5.45 14.11
N LEU A 522 7.85 -6.29 15.15
CA LEU A 522 7.16 -7.57 15.08
C LEU A 522 5.71 -7.43 14.58
N ASN A 523 5.33 -8.28 13.62
CA ASN A 523 3.95 -8.58 13.28
C ASN A 523 3.64 -9.99 13.83
N SER A 524 3.01 -10.09 15.00
CA SER A 524 2.96 -11.38 15.71
C SER A 524 1.94 -12.33 15.09
N ALA A 525 2.22 -13.64 15.17
CA ALA A 525 1.30 -14.66 14.65
C ALA A 525 -0.08 -14.62 15.33
N VAL A 526 -0.12 -14.21 16.61
CA VAL A 526 -1.37 -14.06 17.39
C VAL A 526 -2.18 -12.87 16.89
N GLU A 527 -1.54 -11.74 16.59
CA GLU A 527 -2.20 -10.56 16.01
C GLU A 527 -2.76 -10.85 14.61
N MET A 528 -2.02 -11.61 13.81
CA MET A 528 -2.41 -12.00 12.44
C MET A 528 -3.53 -13.03 12.40
N ALA A 529 -3.75 -13.81 13.47
CA ALA A 529 -4.59 -15.00 13.43
C ALA A 529 -6.03 -14.75 12.99
N ALA A 530 -6.62 -13.61 13.37
CA ALA A 530 -8.05 -13.35 13.17
C ALA A 530 -8.42 -12.82 11.79
N ILE A 531 -7.46 -12.32 11.01
CA ILE A 531 -7.77 -11.64 9.73
C ILE A 531 -8.29 -12.60 8.66
N THR A 532 -8.07 -13.91 8.84
CA THR A 532 -8.57 -14.96 7.95
C THR A 532 -9.75 -15.74 8.51
N TRP A 533 -10.28 -15.35 9.68
CA TRP A 533 -11.49 -15.98 10.21
C TRP A 533 -12.71 -15.60 9.38
N PRO A 534 -13.57 -16.56 8.99
CA PRO A 534 -14.72 -16.29 8.12
C PRO A 534 -15.62 -15.15 8.63
N GLU A 535 -15.76 -15.02 9.95
CA GLU A 535 -16.59 -14.01 10.60
C GLU A 535 -16.07 -12.57 10.47
N PHE A 536 -14.79 -12.40 10.16
CA PHE A 536 -14.19 -11.12 9.80
C PHE A 536 -13.99 -11.02 8.28
N ALA A 537 -13.38 -12.04 7.67
CA ALA A 537 -13.03 -12.05 6.25
C ALA A 537 -14.25 -12.07 5.30
N GLY A 538 -15.38 -12.64 5.71
CA GLY A 538 -16.55 -12.91 4.86
C GLY A 538 -17.67 -11.88 4.93
N LEU A 539 -17.55 -10.80 5.72
CA LEU A 539 -18.59 -9.79 5.81
C LEU A 539 -18.47 -8.73 4.72
N HIS A 540 -19.59 -8.41 4.07
CA HIS A 540 -19.70 -7.33 3.09
C HIS A 540 -19.72 -5.94 3.79
N PRO A 541 -19.00 -4.91 3.31
CA PRO A 541 -18.91 -3.60 3.98
C PRO A 541 -20.24 -2.88 4.20
N PHE A 542 -21.23 -3.17 3.36
CA PHE A 542 -22.58 -2.60 3.44
C PHE A 542 -23.62 -3.59 3.98
N ALA A 543 -23.19 -4.67 4.63
CA ALA A 543 -24.10 -5.56 5.34
C ALA A 543 -24.91 -4.77 6.39
N PRO A 544 -26.17 -5.16 6.69
CA PRO A 544 -26.97 -4.48 7.71
C PRO A 544 -26.22 -4.38 9.04
N ALA A 545 -26.28 -3.22 9.70
CA ALA A 545 -25.50 -2.94 10.91
C ALA A 545 -25.67 -4.00 12.02
N GLY A 546 -26.86 -4.59 12.13
CA GLY A 546 -27.16 -5.66 13.07
C GLY A 546 -26.35 -6.96 12.86
N ARG A 547 -25.77 -7.18 11.68
CA ARG A 547 -24.92 -8.35 11.35
C ARG A 547 -23.45 -8.16 11.67
N ALA A 548 -23.00 -6.92 11.83
CA ALA A 548 -21.59 -6.58 12.07
C ALA A 548 -21.32 -6.14 13.52
N ARG A 549 -22.08 -6.67 14.50
CA ARG A 549 -21.97 -6.26 15.91
C ARG A 549 -20.58 -6.50 16.48
N GLY A 550 -19.95 -7.61 16.10
CA GLY A 550 -18.58 -7.94 16.46
C GLY A 550 -17.57 -6.93 15.93
N TYR A 551 -17.67 -6.58 14.65
CA TYR A 551 -16.86 -5.52 14.06
C TYR A 551 -17.08 -4.18 14.74
N ARG A 552 -18.34 -3.78 14.95
CA ARG A 552 -18.66 -2.51 15.62
C ARG A 552 -18.02 -2.43 17.00
N ARG A 553 -18.17 -3.45 17.82
CA ARG A 553 -17.51 -3.51 19.14
C ARG A 553 -15.99 -3.43 19.03
N LEU A 554 -15.37 -4.18 18.13
CA LEU A 554 -13.92 -4.17 17.92
C LEU A 554 -13.41 -2.78 17.50
N ILE A 555 -14.11 -2.13 16.56
CA ILE A 555 -13.78 -0.80 16.06
C ILE A 555 -13.95 0.25 17.16
N ASP A 556 -15.05 0.22 17.90
CA ASP A 556 -15.34 1.19 18.96
C ASP A 556 -14.30 1.07 20.10
N GLU A 557 -13.92 -0.14 20.49
CA GLU A 557 -12.85 -0.40 21.47
C GLU A 557 -11.50 0.11 20.97
N LEU A 558 -11.12 -0.23 19.73
CA LEU A 558 -9.87 0.24 19.13
C LEU A 558 -9.81 1.77 19.06
N CYS A 559 -10.87 2.43 18.57
CA CYS A 559 -10.93 3.89 18.48
C CYS A 559 -10.84 4.54 19.86
N THR A 560 -11.48 3.96 20.88
CA THR A 560 -11.41 4.45 22.26
C THR A 560 -9.98 4.36 22.81
N TRP A 561 -9.30 3.23 22.60
CA TRP A 561 -7.93 3.06 23.06
C TRP A 561 -6.94 3.96 22.32
N LEU A 562 -7.11 4.13 21.01
CA LEU A 562 -6.30 5.06 20.22
C LEU A 562 -6.52 6.52 20.66
N ALA A 563 -7.75 6.91 21.00
CA ALA A 563 -8.04 8.23 21.57
C ALA A 563 -7.32 8.45 22.90
N GLU A 564 -7.33 7.46 23.80
CA GLU A 564 -6.60 7.50 25.07
C GLU A 564 -5.09 7.63 24.87
N ILE A 565 -4.49 6.82 23.99
CA ILE A 565 -3.05 6.84 23.66
C ILE A 565 -2.61 8.19 23.12
N THR A 566 -3.47 8.86 22.37
CA THR A 566 -3.13 10.11 21.67
C THR A 566 -3.57 11.36 22.41
N GLY A 567 -4.46 11.24 23.40
CA GLY A 567 -5.08 12.38 24.10
C GLY A 567 -6.12 13.13 23.27
N TYR A 568 -6.67 12.50 22.23
CA TYR A 568 -7.74 13.05 21.40
C TYR A 568 -9.14 12.70 21.94
N ALA A 569 -10.15 13.39 21.42
CA ALA A 569 -11.54 13.19 21.83
C ALA A 569 -12.22 12.05 21.06
N ALA A 570 -11.90 11.88 19.78
CA ALA A 570 -12.44 10.81 18.94
C ALA A 570 -11.44 10.38 17.87
N VAL A 571 -11.64 9.17 17.34
CA VAL A 571 -10.83 8.58 16.27
C VAL A 571 -11.73 8.08 15.14
N SER A 572 -11.31 8.28 13.89
CA SER A 572 -11.91 7.64 12.71
C SER A 572 -10.91 6.73 12.02
N VAL A 573 -11.30 5.48 11.77
CA VAL A 573 -10.50 4.46 11.06
C VAL A 573 -10.77 4.40 9.55
N GLN A 574 -11.64 5.26 9.02
CA GLN A 574 -11.97 5.27 7.59
C GLN A 574 -10.74 5.41 6.66
N PRO A 575 -9.77 6.31 6.94
CA PRO A 575 -8.65 6.49 6.03
C PRO A 575 -7.75 5.23 5.97
N ASN A 576 -7.63 4.64 4.79
CA ASN A 576 -6.93 3.38 4.53
C ASN A 576 -5.43 3.52 4.22
N ALA A 577 -4.81 4.65 4.55
CA ALA A 577 -3.36 4.87 4.52
C ALA A 577 -2.99 6.12 5.32
N GLY A 578 -1.72 6.27 5.72
CA GLY A 578 -1.28 7.48 6.45
C GLY A 578 -1.49 8.77 5.65
N SER A 579 -1.20 8.74 4.34
CA SER A 579 -1.48 9.86 3.43
C SER A 579 -2.98 10.18 3.31
N GLN A 580 -3.87 9.19 3.43
CA GLN A 580 -5.31 9.44 3.51
C GLN A 580 -5.72 10.02 4.86
N GLY A 581 -5.03 9.65 5.95
CA GLY A 581 -5.20 10.28 7.26
C GLY A 581 -4.80 11.76 7.24
N GLU A 582 -3.68 12.11 6.60
CA GLU A 582 -3.32 13.51 6.36
C GLU A 582 -4.40 14.26 5.59
N PHE A 583 -4.84 13.72 4.45
CA PHE A 583 -5.90 14.32 3.66
C PHE A 583 -7.19 14.51 4.47
N ALA A 584 -7.63 13.48 5.20
CA ALA A 584 -8.83 13.54 6.03
C ALA A 584 -8.72 14.55 7.17
N GLY A 585 -7.56 14.62 7.85
CA GLY A 585 -7.32 15.59 8.91
C GLY A 585 -7.32 17.02 8.41
N LEU A 586 -6.72 17.29 7.24
CA LEU A 586 -6.76 18.61 6.61
C LEU A 586 -8.15 18.98 6.12
N LEU A 587 -8.94 18.01 5.63
CA LEU A 587 -10.36 18.24 5.30
C LEU A 587 -11.20 18.55 6.55
N ALA A 588 -10.92 17.90 7.68
CA ALA A 588 -11.58 18.22 8.95
C ALA A 588 -11.25 19.65 9.42
N ILE A 589 -9.97 20.05 9.37
CA ILE A 589 -9.54 21.44 9.63
C ILE A 589 -10.25 22.43 8.70
N ARG A 590 -10.33 22.11 7.41
CA ARG A 590 -10.99 22.96 6.42
C ARG A 590 -12.49 23.07 6.66
N GLY A 591 -13.15 21.96 7.00
CA GLY A 591 -14.56 21.94 7.41
C GLY A 591 -14.81 22.80 8.64
N TYR A 592 -13.91 22.73 9.62
CA TYR A 592 -13.96 23.57 10.83
C TYR A 592 -13.84 25.07 10.51
N HIS A 593 -12.86 25.49 9.71
CA HIS A 593 -12.74 26.90 9.28
C HIS A 593 -13.99 27.38 8.53
N ARG A 594 -14.53 26.57 7.64
CA ARG A 594 -15.77 26.88 6.90
C ARG A 594 -16.98 27.04 7.81
N SER A 595 -17.12 26.18 8.81
CA SER A 595 -18.21 26.27 9.78
C SER A 595 -18.24 27.59 10.56
N ARG A 596 -17.09 28.30 10.60
CA ARG A 596 -16.90 29.59 11.26
C ARG A 596 -16.92 30.78 10.28
N GLY A 597 -17.19 30.54 8.99
CA GLY A 597 -17.15 31.58 7.95
C GLY A 597 -15.73 32.00 7.54
N GLU A 598 -14.71 31.21 7.87
CA GLU A 598 -13.29 31.52 7.63
C GLU A 598 -12.74 30.80 6.39
N GLU A 599 -13.51 30.72 5.31
CA GLU A 599 -13.15 29.96 4.09
C GLU A 599 -11.88 30.47 3.39
N HIS A 600 -11.47 31.70 3.68
CA HIS A 600 -10.27 32.33 3.16
C HIS A 600 -8.97 31.80 3.78
N ARG A 601 -9.06 31.00 4.86
CA ARG A 601 -7.93 30.34 5.50
C ARG A 601 -7.53 29.10 4.71
N ASP A 602 -6.47 29.25 3.92
CA ASP A 602 -5.99 28.23 2.98
C ASP A 602 -4.47 28.05 2.99
N VAL A 603 -3.72 28.71 3.89
CA VAL A 603 -2.27 28.52 4.03
C VAL A 603 -1.97 27.35 4.96
N CYS A 604 -1.18 26.40 4.49
CA CYS A 604 -0.62 25.32 5.29
C CYS A 604 0.90 25.51 5.43
N LEU A 605 1.37 25.73 6.66
CA LEU A 605 2.79 25.81 6.98
C LEU A 605 3.37 24.39 7.08
N ILE A 606 4.50 24.12 6.44
CA ILE A 606 5.13 22.79 6.44
C ILE A 606 6.64 22.94 6.62
N PRO A 607 7.26 22.40 7.67
CA PRO A 607 8.71 22.37 7.83
C PRO A 607 9.41 21.68 6.66
N SER A 608 10.61 22.15 6.28
CA SER A 608 11.39 21.53 5.19
C SER A 608 11.74 20.06 5.46
N SER A 609 11.83 19.66 6.72
CA SER A 609 12.09 18.29 7.17
C SER A 609 10.89 17.34 7.02
N ALA A 610 9.67 17.87 6.88
CA ALA A 610 8.45 17.05 6.83
C ALA A 610 8.46 16.05 5.68
N HIS A 611 7.76 14.94 5.86
CA HIS A 611 7.59 13.91 4.84
C HIS A 611 6.92 14.47 3.57
N GLY A 612 7.24 13.88 2.42
CA GLY A 612 6.75 14.37 1.13
C GLY A 612 5.23 14.30 0.97
N THR A 613 4.59 13.37 1.70
CA THR A 613 3.13 13.23 1.76
C THR A 613 2.46 14.48 2.31
N ASN A 614 3.01 15.14 3.34
CA ASN A 614 2.40 16.31 3.98
C ASN A 614 2.08 17.40 2.95
N ALA A 615 3.06 17.74 2.11
CA ALA A 615 2.92 18.77 1.09
C ALA A 615 1.95 18.34 -0.03
N ALA A 616 2.01 17.08 -0.45
CA ALA A 616 1.08 16.54 -1.45
C ALA A 616 -0.37 16.51 -0.93
N SER A 617 -0.59 16.08 0.31
CA SER A 617 -1.89 16.05 0.99
C SER A 617 -2.46 17.45 1.18
N ALA A 618 -1.63 18.44 1.52
CA ALA A 618 -2.06 19.83 1.65
C ALA A 618 -2.54 20.41 0.32
N VAL A 619 -1.79 20.22 -0.77
CA VAL A 619 -2.23 20.64 -2.11
C VAL A 619 -3.52 19.93 -2.51
N MET A 620 -3.62 18.63 -2.22
CA MET A 620 -4.80 17.83 -2.52
C MET A 620 -6.04 18.29 -1.74
N ALA A 621 -5.87 18.79 -0.51
CA ALA A 621 -6.90 19.41 0.32
C ALA A 621 -7.18 20.89 -0.05
N GLY A 622 -6.64 21.37 -1.17
CA GLY A 622 -6.87 22.73 -1.67
C GLY A 622 -6.11 23.82 -0.92
N MET A 623 -5.07 23.46 -0.15
CA MET A 623 -4.27 24.41 0.63
C MET A 623 -3.02 24.85 -0.14
N ARG A 624 -2.58 26.08 0.13
CA ARG A 624 -1.33 26.67 -0.36
C ARG A 624 -0.21 26.35 0.64
N VAL A 625 0.76 25.56 0.20
CA VAL A 625 1.92 25.18 1.01
C VAL A 625 2.89 26.35 1.13
N VAL A 626 3.28 26.66 2.36
CA VAL A 626 4.37 27.61 2.67
C VAL A 626 5.40 26.85 3.51
N VAL A 627 6.60 26.69 2.96
CA VAL A 627 7.68 25.95 3.63
C VAL A 627 8.22 26.76 4.80
N VAL A 628 8.42 26.15 5.96
CA VAL A 628 9.13 26.72 7.12
C VAL A 628 10.54 26.12 7.17
N ALA A 629 11.55 26.95 7.42
CA ALA A 629 12.94 26.52 7.49
C ALA A 629 13.22 25.66 8.72
N CYS A 630 14.31 24.89 8.65
CA CYS A 630 14.90 24.25 9.81
C CYS A 630 16.21 24.96 10.18
N ASP A 631 16.55 24.99 11.46
CA ASP A 631 17.83 25.50 11.95
C ASP A 631 19.00 24.54 11.66
N GLU A 632 20.23 24.93 12.03
CA GLU A 632 21.42 24.09 11.82
C GLU A 632 21.39 22.77 12.62
N ALA A 633 20.61 22.72 13.71
CA ALA A 633 20.39 21.53 14.52
C ALA A 633 19.23 20.66 14.00
N GLY A 634 18.58 21.07 12.91
CA GLY A 634 17.49 20.34 12.27
C GLY A 634 16.11 20.53 12.93
N ASN A 635 15.96 21.46 13.88
CA ASN A 635 14.66 21.80 14.48
C ASN A 635 13.89 22.77 13.58
N VAL A 636 12.60 22.96 13.81
CA VAL A 636 11.83 24.04 13.16
C VAL A 636 12.40 25.40 13.58
N ASP A 637 12.74 26.26 12.61
CA ASP A 637 13.20 27.62 12.89
C ASP A 637 12.03 28.48 13.39
N LEU A 638 12.00 28.76 14.70
CA LEU A 638 10.95 29.56 15.33
C LEU A 638 10.87 31.00 14.82
N ALA A 639 11.99 31.60 14.43
CA ALA A 639 12.01 32.98 13.94
C ALA A 639 11.36 33.03 12.55
N ASP A 640 11.72 32.11 11.67
CA ASP A 640 11.12 31.96 10.36
C ASP A 640 9.63 31.54 10.45
N LEU A 641 9.29 30.63 11.38
CA LEU A 641 7.90 30.26 11.67
C LEU A 641 7.07 31.49 12.05
N ARG A 642 7.52 32.27 13.04
CA ARG A 642 6.81 33.48 13.49
C ARG A 642 6.65 34.49 12.37
N ALA A 643 7.70 34.71 11.57
CA ALA A 643 7.63 35.59 10.40
C ALA A 643 6.56 35.13 9.38
N LYS A 644 6.47 33.82 9.12
CA LYS A 644 5.48 33.23 8.20
C LYS A 644 4.07 33.24 8.79
N VAL A 645 3.93 33.01 10.09
CA VAL A 645 2.66 33.17 10.81
C VAL A 645 2.18 34.62 10.68
N ASP A 646 3.02 35.61 10.96
CA ASP A 646 2.67 37.03 10.83
C ASP A 646 2.31 37.40 9.38
N GLN A 647 3.10 36.93 8.41
CA GLN A 647 2.87 37.16 6.99
C GLN A 647 1.52 36.57 6.51
N HIS A 648 1.08 35.46 7.11
CA HIS A 648 -0.09 34.70 6.66
C HIS A 648 -1.23 34.66 7.67
N ALA A 649 -1.20 35.45 8.76
CA ALA A 649 -2.12 35.33 9.90
C ALA A 649 -3.61 35.29 9.50
N VAL A 650 -4.01 36.13 8.55
CA VAL A 650 -5.40 36.18 8.04
C VAL A 650 -5.79 34.91 7.28
N ARG A 651 -4.84 34.26 6.59
CA ARG A 651 -5.09 33.09 5.74
C ARG A 651 -4.57 31.78 6.32
N LEU A 652 -4.01 31.80 7.53
CA LEU A 652 -3.41 30.63 8.15
C LEU A 652 -4.50 29.61 8.47
N ALA A 653 -4.45 28.46 7.79
CA ALA A 653 -5.36 27.35 8.00
C ALA A 653 -4.75 26.33 8.97
N ALA A 654 -3.51 25.93 8.71
CA ALA A 654 -2.85 24.89 9.48
C ALA A 654 -1.32 25.00 9.48
N ILE A 655 -0.69 24.30 10.43
CA ILE A 655 0.67 23.79 10.30
C ILE A 655 0.63 22.27 10.28
N MET A 656 1.50 21.63 9.49
CA MET A 656 1.79 20.20 9.60
C MET A 656 3.19 20.00 10.13
N VAL A 657 3.33 19.40 11.31
CA VAL A 657 4.61 19.05 11.92
C VAL A 657 4.68 17.53 12.17
N THR A 658 5.88 16.98 12.28
CA THR A 658 6.09 15.57 12.69
C THR A 658 6.76 15.58 14.05
N TYR A 659 6.27 14.79 15.01
CA TYR A 659 6.84 14.77 16.36
C TYR A 659 6.96 13.34 16.92
N PRO A 660 8.17 12.92 17.37
CA PRO A 660 9.46 13.57 17.15
C PRO A 660 9.73 13.78 15.65
N SER A 661 10.59 14.74 15.32
CA SER A 661 10.79 15.15 13.93
C SER A 661 11.33 14.00 13.08
N THR A 662 11.25 14.14 11.75
CA THR A 662 11.85 13.19 10.80
C THR A 662 13.38 13.11 10.90
N HIS A 663 14.01 14.00 11.69
CA HIS A 663 15.43 13.91 12.03
C HIS A 663 15.71 12.96 13.21
N GLY A 664 14.68 12.35 13.80
CA GLY A 664 14.82 11.44 14.94
C GLY A 664 15.11 12.16 16.26
N VAL A 665 14.64 13.40 16.43
CA VAL A 665 14.88 14.20 17.64
C VAL A 665 13.58 14.79 18.20
N PHE A 666 13.52 14.92 19.52
CA PHE A 666 12.44 15.64 20.21
C PHE A 666 12.75 17.14 20.25
N GLU A 667 11.93 17.92 19.56
CA GLU A 667 12.02 19.39 19.61
C GLU A 667 11.48 19.92 20.95
N THR A 668 12.24 20.81 21.60
CA THR A 668 11.85 21.36 22.91
C THR A 668 10.70 22.38 22.81
N ASP A 669 10.52 22.99 21.64
CA ASP A 669 9.68 24.18 21.48
C ASP A 669 8.33 23.85 20.81
N ILE A 670 7.94 22.57 20.75
CA ILE A 670 6.72 22.13 20.07
C ILE A 670 5.45 22.82 20.58
N ARG A 671 5.37 23.14 21.89
CA ARG A 671 4.25 23.90 22.45
C ARG A 671 4.21 25.35 21.96
N ASP A 672 5.36 25.97 21.78
CA ASP A 672 5.46 27.34 21.27
C ASP A 672 5.09 27.39 19.77
N ILE A 673 5.44 26.35 19.02
CA ILE A 673 5.00 26.16 17.63
C ILE A 673 3.47 26.05 17.58
N CYS A 674 2.87 25.19 18.41
CA CYS A 674 1.42 25.05 18.50
C CYS A 674 0.75 26.37 18.86
N ALA A 675 1.22 27.04 19.91
CA ALA A 675 0.67 28.31 20.39
C ALA A 675 0.74 29.40 19.32
N ALA A 676 1.87 29.57 18.63
CA ALA A 676 2.00 30.57 17.57
C ALA A 676 0.97 30.40 16.45
N VAL A 677 0.65 29.15 16.09
CA VAL A 677 -0.35 28.84 15.06
C VAL A 677 -1.77 29.05 15.56
N HIS A 678 -2.06 28.62 16.79
CA HIS A 678 -3.36 28.81 17.44
C HIS A 678 -3.69 30.30 17.66
N ASP A 679 -2.71 31.11 18.09
CA ASP A 679 -2.86 32.55 18.31
C ASP A 679 -3.21 33.30 17.01
N ALA A 680 -2.76 32.79 15.85
CA ALA A 680 -3.12 33.30 14.53
C ALA A 680 -4.40 32.69 13.93
N GLY A 681 -5.09 31.82 14.69
CA GLY A 681 -6.35 31.19 14.30
C GLY A 681 -6.21 29.96 13.40
N GLY A 682 -4.99 29.45 13.20
CA GLY A 682 -4.72 28.20 12.51
C GLY A 682 -4.99 26.97 13.37
N GLN A 683 -4.80 25.79 12.78
CA GLN A 683 -4.90 24.49 13.46
C GLN A 683 -3.58 23.72 13.35
N VAL A 684 -3.31 22.83 14.30
CA VAL A 684 -2.09 22.05 14.35
C VAL A 684 -2.38 20.61 13.96
N TYR A 685 -1.79 20.20 12.84
CA TYR A 685 -1.72 18.81 12.43
C TYR A 685 -0.37 18.22 12.84
N VAL A 686 -0.37 17.19 13.69
CA VAL A 686 0.84 16.41 14.01
C VAL A 686 0.80 15.09 13.24
N ASP A 687 1.75 14.88 12.36
CA ASP A 687 2.03 13.60 11.72
C ASP A 687 2.48 12.59 12.79
N GLY A 688 1.65 11.56 13.00
CA GLY A 688 1.86 10.51 13.99
C GLY A 688 2.59 9.28 13.45
N ALA A 689 3.27 9.35 12.31
CA ALA A 689 4.11 8.26 11.82
C ALA A 689 5.20 7.85 12.84
N ASN A 690 5.68 8.80 13.64
CA ASN A 690 6.72 8.61 14.65
C ASN A 690 6.16 8.34 16.07
N LEU A 691 4.89 7.93 16.18
CA LEU A 691 4.25 7.67 17.48
C LEU A 691 4.95 6.55 18.28
N ASN A 692 5.76 5.69 17.65
CA ASN A 692 6.50 4.65 18.36
C ASN A 692 7.43 5.19 19.46
N ALA A 693 7.89 6.44 19.32
CA ALA A 693 8.69 7.14 20.33
C ALA A 693 7.86 7.77 21.47
N MET A 694 6.52 7.73 21.39
CA MET A 694 5.64 8.50 22.28
C MET A 694 4.62 7.68 23.06
N VAL A 695 4.25 6.47 22.61
CA VAL A 695 3.18 5.70 23.27
C VAL A 695 3.50 5.48 24.76
N GLY A 696 2.62 5.98 25.64
CA GLY A 696 2.80 5.92 27.09
C GLY A 696 3.82 6.91 27.66
N LEU A 697 4.42 7.77 26.83
CA LEU A 697 5.39 8.79 27.23
C LEU A 697 4.93 10.23 26.98
N ALA A 698 4.17 10.46 25.91
CA ALA A 698 3.64 11.76 25.50
C ALA A 698 2.35 11.55 24.67
N ARG A 699 1.45 12.53 24.70
CA ARG A 699 0.17 12.47 23.97
C ARG A 699 0.01 13.71 23.08
N PRO A 700 -0.03 13.57 21.73
CA PRO A 700 -0.16 14.70 20.81
C PRO A 700 -1.25 15.69 21.16
N GLY A 701 -2.44 15.21 21.53
CA GLY A 701 -3.52 16.06 21.97
C GLY A 701 -3.06 16.99 23.10
N ARG A 702 -2.45 16.44 24.17
CA ARG A 702 -2.11 17.17 25.40
C ARG A 702 -1.08 18.29 25.24
N PHE A 703 -0.26 18.27 24.18
CA PHE A 703 0.76 19.31 23.97
C PHE A 703 0.40 20.35 22.88
N GLY A 704 -0.82 20.32 22.35
CA GLY A 704 -1.32 21.37 21.45
C GLY A 704 -1.66 20.91 20.04
N SER A 705 -1.63 19.60 19.74
CA SER A 705 -2.13 19.09 18.47
C SER A 705 -3.66 19.07 18.44
N ASP A 706 -4.24 19.46 17.30
CA ASP A 706 -5.69 19.40 17.05
C ASP A 706 -6.09 18.09 16.37
N VAL A 707 -5.22 17.56 15.51
CA VAL A 707 -5.45 16.34 14.76
C VAL A 707 -4.14 15.63 14.44
N SER A 708 -4.15 14.30 14.47
CA SER A 708 -3.08 13.47 13.93
C SER A 708 -3.64 12.30 13.18
N HIS A 709 -2.97 11.89 12.10
CA HIS A 709 -3.06 10.50 11.69
C HIS A 709 -2.10 9.62 12.49
N LEU A 710 -2.41 8.33 12.55
CA LEU A 710 -1.52 7.29 13.04
C LEU A 710 -1.21 6.30 11.92
N ASN A 711 -0.05 5.67 11.90
CA ASN A 711 0.22 4.54 11.00
C ASN A 711 0.07 3.23 11.77
N LEU A 712 -1.09 2.57 11.63
CA LEU A 712 -1.28 1.25 12.27
C LEU A 712 -0.30 0.20 11.74
N HIS A 713 0.16 0.37 10.50
CA HIS A 713 1.17 -0.46 9.82
C HIS A 713 2.62 -0.08 10.13
N LYS A 714 2.82 0.80 11.12
CA LYS A 714 4.13 1.11 11.70
C LYS A 714 4.05 0.84 13.20
N THR A 715 3.42 1.73 13.94
CA THR A 715 3.41 1.70 15.41
C THR A 715 2.58 0.54 16.00
N PHE A 716 1.54 0.08 15.30
CA PHE A 716 0.54 -0.86 15.83
C PHE A 716 0.44 -2.18 15.05
N CYS A 717 1.59 -2.65 14.56
CA CYS A 717 1.84 -4.02 14.10
C CYS A 717 1.10 -4.52 12.86
N ILE A 718 0.27 -3.72 12.17
CA ILE A 718 -0.22 -4.14 10.84
C ILE A 718 1.00 -4.40 9.95
N PRO A 719 1.05 -5.54 9.22
CA PRO A 719 2.21 -5.91 8.43
C PRO A 719 2.42 -4.94 7.26
N HIS A 720 3.69 -4.70 6.95
CA HIS A 720 4.14 -3.80 5.89
C HIS A 720 3.77 -4.27 4.48
N GLY A 721 3.60 -5.57 4.28
CA GLY A 721 2.99 -6.18 3.09
C GLY A 721 3.74 -5.97 1.78
N GLY A 722 5.05 -5.72 1.82
CA GLY A 722 5.84 -5.33 0.65
C GLY A 722 5.58 -3.91 0.16
N GLY A 723 4.83 -3.09 0.91
CA GLY A 723 4.39 -1.74 0.53
C GLY A 723 2.88 -1.50 0.66
N GLY A 724 2.19 -2.28 1.49
CA GLY A 724 0.74 -2.21 1.72
C GLY A 724 0.16 -3.59 2.03
N PRO A 725 -0.79 -3.71 2.98
CA PRO A 725 -1.79 -2.69 3.30
C PRO A 725 -1.39 -1.70 4.40
N GLY A 726 -2.17 -0.63 4.52
CA GLY A 726 -2.11 0.29 5.65
C GLY A 726 -3.51 0.66 6.17
N VAL A 727 -3.53 1.23 7.37
CA VAL A 727 -4.66 2.02 7.90
C VAL A 727 -4.06 3.27 8.54
N GLY A 728 -4.66 4.41 8.25
CA GLY A 728 -4.21 5.74 8.69
C GLY A 728 -5.26 6.46 9.54
N PRO A 729 -5.71 5.91 10.68
CA PRO A 729 -6.80 6.51 11.44
C PRO A 729 -6.42 7.92 11.89
N ILE A 730 -7.40 8.82 11.93
CA ILE A 730 -7.22 10.17 12.45
C ILE A 730 -7.82 10.30 13.84
N GLY A 731 -7.03 10.79 14.80
CA GLY A 731 -7.51 11.25 16.10
C GLY A 731 -7.66 12.76 16.09
N VAL A 732 -8.76 13.28 16.65
CA VAL A 732 -9.08 14.71 16.61
C VAL A 732 -9.52 15.24 17.98
N ARG A 733 -9.24 16.52 18.24
CA ARG A 733 -9.78 17.27 19.38
C ARG A 733 -11.29 17.50 19.21
N GLU A 734 -11.94 17.84 20.33
CA GLU A 734 -13.40 17.88 20.44
C GLU A 734 -14.09 18.76 19.37
N HIS A 735 -13.52 19.93 19.06
CA HIS A 735 -14.08 20.85 18.06
C HIS A 735 -13.99 20.33 16.62
N LEU A 736 -13.16 19.33 16.35
CA LEU A 736 -13.02 18.71 15.03
C LEU A 736 -13.88 17.45 14.86
N VAL A 737 -14.46 16.90 15.94
CA VAL A 737 -15.27 15.67 15.91
C VAL A 737 -16.41 15.72 14.87
N PRO A 738 -17.18 16.82 14.73
CA PRO A 738 -18.24 16.89 13.72
C PRO A 738 -17.76 16.72 12.28
N PHE A 739 -16.48 17.00 12.01
CA PHE A 739 -15.90 16.99 10.66
C PHE A 739 -15.13 15.69 10.35
N LEU A 740 -15.21 14.68 11.23
CA LEU A 740 -14.69 13.35 10.94
C LEU A 740 -15.38 12.75 9.71
N PRO A 741 -14.68 11.93 8.90
CA PRO A 741 -15.24 11.37 7.67
C PRO A 741 -16.54 10.57 7.88
N GLY A 742 -17.58 10.93 7.13
CA GLY A 742 -18.84 10.21 6.97
C GLY A 742 -18.78 9.19 5.83
N HIS A 743 -19.92 8.56 5.50
CA HIS A 743 -20.03 7.67 4.34
C HIS A 743 -21.47 7.73 3.75
N PRO A 744 -21.67 7.73 2.41
CA PRO A 744 -22.98 7.96 1.81
C PRO A 744 -24.01 6.86 2.08
N LEU A 745 -23.57 5.63 2.35
CA LEU A 745 -24.44 4.45 2.51
C LEU A 745 -24.60 3.97 3.96
N VAL A 746 -23.70 4.38 4.85
CA VAL A 746 -23.60 3.81 6.19
C VAL A 746 -23.25 4.94 7.17
N ASP A 747 -24.01 5.03 8.25
CA ASP A 747 -23.71 5.99 9.32
C ASP A 747 -22.46 5.56 10.10
N THR A 748 -21.41 6.38 10.02
CA THR A 748 -20.14 6.18 10.73
C THR A 748 -20.06 6.99 12.03
N GLY A 749 -21.02 7.88 12.28
CA GLY A 749 -20.98 8.90 13.33
C GLY A 749 -20.26 10.21 12.93
N GLY A 750 -19.60 10.25 11.77
CA GLY A 750 -18.97 11.45 11.21
C GLY A 750 -19.88 12.16 10.21
N GLN A 751 -19.75 13.49 10.08
CA GLN A 751 -20.49 14.31 9.11
C GLN A 751 -19.58 14.93 8.03
N GLY A 752 -18.27 14.68 8.11
CA GLY A 752 -17.30 15.10 7.12
C GLY A 752 -17.40 14.31 5.81
N PRO A 753 -16.68 14.73 4.77
CA PRO A 753 -16.66 14.05 3.48
C PRO A 753 -16.00 12.66 3.54
N ALA A 754 -16.44 11.74 2.67
CA ALA A 754 -15.90 10.37 2.60
C ALA A 754 -14.55 10.35 1.88
N VAL A 755 -13.54 9.73 2.47
CA VAL A 755 -12.17 9.67 1.92
C VAL A 755 -11.74 8.29 1.41
N SER A 756 -12.56 7.27 1.64
CA SER A 756 -12.34 5.88 1.22
C SER A 756 -13.66 5.25 0.78
N GLY A 757 -13.59 4.21 -0.06
CA GLY A 757 -14.79 3.56 -0.62
C GLY A 757 -15.60 2.75 0.39
N ALA A 758 -14.99 2.34 1.50
CA ALA A 758 -15.66 1.61 2.59
C ALA A 758 -15.78 2.49 3.86
N PRO A 759 -16.81 2.30 4.70
CA PRO A 759 -17.11 3.22 5.80
C PRO A 759 -16.02 3.24 6.88
N TRP A 760 -15.33 2.11 7.08
CA TRP A 760 -14.22 1.93 8.01
C TRP A 760 -12.93 1.51 7.30
N GLY A 761 -12.78 1.86 6.02
CA GLY A 761 -11.60 1.52 5.22
C GLY A 761 -11.32 0.01 5.19
N SER A 762 -10.07 -0.36 5.50
CA SER A 762 -9.61 -1.75 5.55
C SER A 762 -9.95 -2.43 6.88
N ALA A 763 -11.24 -2.60 7.19
CA ALA A 763 -11.69 -3.13 8.48
C ALA A 763 -11.14 -4.53 8.80
N GLY A 764 -10.87 -5.36 7.79
CA GLY A 764 -10.36 -6.73 7.89
C GLY A 764 -9.04 -6.89 8.63
N ILE A 765 -8.22 -5.82 8.73
CA ILE A 765 -6.90 -5.84 9.38
C ILE A 765 -6.87 -5.06 10.71
N LEU A 766 -7.98 -4.46 11.13
CA LEU A 766 -8.08 -3.82 12.45
C LEU A 766 -7.93 -4.78 13.65
N PRO A 767 -8.28 -6.08 13.56
CA PRO A 767 -8.01 -7.04 14.63
C PRO A 767 -6.54 -7.12 15.05
N ILE A 768 -5.59 -6.83 14.14
CA ILE A 768 -4.15 -6.89 14.42
C ILE A 768 -3.77 -5.84 15.48
N SER A 769 -4.09 -4.57 15.23
CA SER A 769 -3.80 -3.49 16.18
C SER A 769 -4.62 -3.61 17.46
N TRP A 770 -5.86 -4.09 17.36
CA TRP A 770 -6.68 -4.39 18.55
C TRP A 770 -5.99 -5.45 19.43
N ALA A 771 -5.49 -6.52 18.84
CA ALA A 771 -4.77 -7.59 19.55
C ALA A 771 -3.49 -7.06 20.19
N TYR A 772 -2.67 -6.30 19.46
CA TYR A 772 -1.44 -5.70 19.98
C TYR A 772 -1.71 -4.86 21.25
N LEU A 773 -2.69 -3.97 21.21
CA LEU A 773 -3.03 -3.13 22.37
C LEU A 773 -3.49 -3.97 23.57
N ARG A 774 -4.29 -5.02 23.32
CA ARG A 774 -4.80 -5.92 24.36
C ARG A 774 -3.70 -6.82 24.96
N LEU A 775 -2.76 -7.27 24.15
CA LEU A 775 -1.61 -8.10 24.54
C LEU A 775 -0.57 -7.31 25.35
N MET A 776 -0.30 -6.07 24.93
CA MET A 776 0.72 -5.24 25.57
C MET A 776 0.22 -4.56 26.84
N GLY A 777 -1.04 -4.09 26.84
CA GLY A 777 -1.57 -3.25 27.91
C GLY A 777 -0.76 -1.96 28.11
N PRO A 778 -1.11 -1.13 29.11
CA PRO A 778 -0.46 0.17 29.30
C PRO A 778 1.05 0.05 29.59
N ASP A 779 1.46 -0.88 30.45
CA ASP A 779 2.86 -1.08 30.83
C ASP A 779 3.72 -1.65 29.69
N GLY A 780 3.20 -2.62 28.95
CA GLY A 780 3.93 -3.19 27.81
C GLY A 780 4.12 -2.15 26.71
N LEU A 781 3.10 -1.34 26.42
CA LEU A 781 3.20 -0.27 25.42
C LEU A 781 4.24 0.78 25.79
N ARG A 782 4.24 1.25 27.05
CA ARG A 782 5.28 2.16 27.55
C ARG A 782 6.66 1.53 27.39
N ARG A 783 6.85 0.29 27.86
CA ARG A 783 8.13 -0.41 27.76
C ARG A 783 8.60 -0.58 26.31
N ALA A 784 7.70 -0.88 25.37
CA ALA A 784 8.04 -0.96 23.95
C ALA A 784 8.64 0.36 23.46
N THR A 785 7.99 1.48 23.74
CA THR A 785 8.52 2.81 23.40
C THR A 785 9.87 3.10 24.07
N GLU A 786 10.04 2.77 25.35
CA GLU A 786 11.32 2.95 26.06
C GLU A 786 12.46 2.13 25.42
N HIS A 787 12.18 0.91 24.94
CA HIS A 787 13.17 0.06 24.27
C HIS A 787 13.45 0.52 22.84
N ALA A 788 12.47 1.07 22.12
CA ALA A 788 12.72 1.68 20.82
C ALA A 788 13.69 2.86 20.94
N VAL A 789 13.54 3.69 21.98
CA VAL A 789 14.48 4.79 22.28
C VAL A 789 15.86 4.24 22.68
N LEU A 790 15.90 3.21 23.53
CA LEU A 790 17.16 2.56 23.92
C LEU A 790 17.92 1.97 22.72
N GLY A 791 17.24 1.23 21.84
CA GLY A 791 17.84 0.61 20.66
C GLY A 791 18.46 1.64 19.72
N ALA A 792 17.74 2.74 19.45
CA ALA A 792 18.24 3.81 18.58
C ALA A 792 19.47 4.52 19.18
N ASN A 793 19.43 4.83 20.48
CA ASN A 793 20.56 5.47 21.17
C ASN A 793 21.76 4.51 21.31
N TYR A 794 21.52 3.22 21.46
CA TYR A 794 22.58 2.20 21.45
C TYR A 794 23.30 2.17 20.09
N LEU A 795 22.55 2.09 18.99
CA LEU A 795 23.13 2.14 17.64
C LEU A 795 23.87 3.46 17.39
N ALA A 796 23.28 4.60 17.76
CA ALA A 796 23.90 5.91 17.64
C ALA A 796 25.23 5.97 18.42
N ALA A 797 25.26 5.52 19.68
CA ALA A 797 26.45 5.52 20.51
C ALA A 797 27.57 4.62 19.94
N ARG A 798 27.21 3.44 19.41
CA ARG A 798 28.16 2.48 18.83
C ARG A 798 28.69 2.90 17.47
N LEU A 799 27.94 3.69 16.69
CA LEU A 799 28.29 4.07 15.33
C LEU A 799 28.88 5.49 15.20
N ARG A 800 28.69 6.38 16.17
CA ARG A 800 29.07 7.81 16.07
C ARG A 800 30.55 8.07 15.75
N GLU A 801 31.45 7.19 16.18
CA GLU A 801 32.90 7.32 15.92
C GLU A 801 33.27 6.90 14.48
N HIS A 802 32.39 6.14 13.82
CA HIS A 802 32.57 5.63 12.46
C HIS A 802 31.81 6.47 11.43
N PHE A 803 30.58 6.83 11.78
CA PHE A 803 29.68 7.67 10.99
C PHE A 803 29.05 8.73 11.92
N PRO A 804 29.30 10.03 11.70
CA PRO A 804 28.72 11.07 12.54
C PRO A 804 27.20 10.97 12.59
N VAL A 805 26.63 11.09 13.79
CA VAL A 805 25.18 11.24 13.97
C VAL A 805 24.82 12.68 13.65
N LEU A 806 24.01 12.90 12.61
CA LEU A 806 23.82 14.23 12.03
C LEU A 806 23.05 15.18 12.95
N TYR A 807 22.01 14.68 13.60
CA TYR A 807 21.15 15.46 14.50
C TYR A 807 21.00 14.74 15.83
N THR A 808 21.03 15.51 16.92
CA THR A 808 20.82 15.02 18.28
C THR A 808 20.02 16.05 19.06
N GLY A 809 19.16 15.59 19.96
CA GLY A 809 18.47 16.42 20.94
C GLY A 809 19.33 16.72 22.16
N ALA A 810 18.67 17.05 23.27
CA ALA A 810 19.34 17.31 24.54
C ALA A 810 20.24 16.13 24.96
N GLY A 811 21.42 16.44 25.53
CA GLY A 811 22.37 15.44 25.99
C GLY A 811 23.04 14.60 24.88
N GLY A 812 22.87 14.96 23.60
CA GLY A 812 23.40 14.19 22.48
C GLY A 812 22.61 12.92 22.18
N LEU A 813 21.34 12.86 22.61
CA LEU A 813 20.45 11.71 22.47
C LEU A 813 19.53 11.84 21.25
N VAL A 814 19.05 10.70 20.77
CA VAL A 814 18.04 10.60 19.72
C VAL A 814 16.74 10.03 20.27
N ALA A 815 15.66 10.10 19.50
CA ALA A 815 14.38 9.48 19.83
C ALA A 815 14.42 7.97 19.50
N HIS A 816 13.56 7.49 18.61
CA HIS A 816 13.48 6.09 18.17
C HIS A 816 14.28 5.78 16.89
N GLU A 817 14.91 6.79 16.29
CA GLU A 817 15.70 6.67 15.06
C GLU A 817 16.85 7.67 15.04
N CYS A 818 17.88 7.43 14.23
CA CYS A 818 19.02 8.34 14.05
C CYS A 818 19.46 8.46 12.59
N ILE A 819 20.15 9.55 12.25
CA ILE A 819 20.70 9.78 10.90
C ILE A 819 22.22 9.71 10.93
N LEU A 820 22.79 8.82 10.13
CA LEU A 820 24.23 8.67 9.92
C LEU A 820 24.67 9.49 8.70
N ASP A 821 25.62 10.40 8.90
CA ASP A 821 26.13 11.29 7.84
C ASP A 821 27.31 10.68 7.08
N LEU A 822 27.04 10.20 5.86
CA LEU A 822 28.05 9.64 4.97
C LEU A 822 28.66 10.70 4.03
N ARG A 823 28.10 11.91 3.95
CA ARG A 823 28.50 12.93 2.95
C ARG A 823 29.97 13.32 3.04
N PRO A 824 30.59 13.49 4.24
CA PRO A 824 32.02 13.74 4.33
C PRO A 824 32.87 12.60 3.76
N LEU A 825 32.48 11.34 4.02
CA LEU A 825 33.15 10.16 3.49
C LEU A 825 33.03 10.12 1.96
N THR A 826 31.82 10.38 1.42
CA THR A 826 31.60 10.44 -0.02
C THR A 826 32.48 11.49 -0.71
N ARG A 827 32.61 12.69 -0.12
CA ARG A 827 33.52 13.72 -0.67
C ARG A 827 34.99 13.30 -0.65
N ALA A 828 35.42 12.56 0.36
CA ALA A 828 36.80 12.15 0.52
C ALA A 828 37.17 10.96 -0.39
N THR A 829 36.29 9.96 -0.51
CA THR A 829 36.62 8.67 -1.13
C THR A 829 35.91 8.45 -2.47
N GLY A 830 34.74 9.06 -2.67
CA GLY A 830 33.83 8.77 -3.77
C GLY A 830 32.83 7.64 -3.49
N ILE A 831 32.92 6.98 -2.32
CA ILE A 831 31.97 5.95 -1.88
C ILE A 831 30.68 6.62 -1.38
N THR A 832 29.56 6.22 -1.94
CA THR A 832 28.24 6.80 -1.71
C THR A 832 27.45 6.02 -0.65
N ASN A 833 26.32 6.58 -0.21
CA ASN A 833 25.37 5.85 0.63
C ASN A 833 24.71 4.68 -0.11
N ASP A 834 24.58 4.74 -1.43
CA ASP A 834 24.10 3.62 -2.26
C ASP A 834 25.10 2.46 -2.25
N ASP A 835 26.41 2.73 -2.37
CA ASP A 835 27.44 1.69 -2.25
C ASP A 835 27.38 0.97 -0.89
N VAL A 836 27.21 1.73 0.20
CA VAL A 836 27.04 1.17 1.56
C VAL A 836 25.75 0.36 1.65
N ALA A 837 24.64 0.86 1.10
CA ALA A 837 23.37 0.16 1.09
C ALA A 837 23.43 -1.18 0.33
N LYS A 838 24.08 -1.20 -0.83
CA LYS A 838 24.29 -2.44 -1.59
C LYS A 838 25.25 -3.37 -0.87
N ARG A 839 26.29 -2.84 -0.22
CA ARG A 839 27.23 -3.65 0.54
C ARG A 839 26.59 -4.33 1.75
N LEU A 840 25.65 -3.67 2.44
CA LEU A 840 24.90 -4.27 3.54
C LEU A 840 24.15 -5.55 3.16
N VAL A 841 23.77 -5.70 1.89
CA VAL A 841 23.14 -6.94 1.38
C VAL A 841 24.08 -8.14 1.55
N ASP A 842 25.38 -7.96 1.29
CA ASP A 842 26.37 -9.02 1.46
C ASP A 842 26.60 -9.37 2.94
N PHE A 843 26.21 -8.48 3.86
CA PHE A 843 26.15 -8.73 5.30
C PHE A 843 24.81 -9.31 5.74
N GLY A 844 23.92 -9.61 4.80
CA GLY A 844 22.60 -10.17 5.05
C GLY A 844 21.60 -9.17 5.63
N PHE A 845 21.79 -7.86 5.43
CA PHE A 845 20.88 -6.82 5.88
C PHE A 845 20.17 -6.12 4.71
N HIS A 846 18.92 -5.71 4.95
CA HIS A 846 18.31 -4.65 4.16
C HIS A 846 18.90 -3.30 4.60
N ALA A 847 19.15 -2.39 3.67
CA ALA A 847 19.66 -1.07 4.01
C ALA A 847 18.65 -0.23 4.84
N PRO A 848 19.12 0.68 5.71
CA PRO A 848 18.27 1.71 6.31
C PRO A 848 17.65 2.64 5.27
N THR A 849 16.80 3.58 5.71
CA THR A 849 16.17 4.56 4.82
C THR A 849 17.25 5.46 4.20
N MET A 850 17.27 5.56 2.88
CA MET A 850 18.33 6.25 2.13
C MET A 850 17.91 7.64 1.69
N SER A 851 18.81 8.62 1.82
CA SER A 851 18.70 9.95 1.23
C SER A 851 17.44 10.75 1.62
N PHE A 852 16.76 10.35 2.70
CA PHE A 852 15.62 11.05 3.29
C PHE A 852 15.76 11.00 4.82
N PRO A 853 15.46 12.11 5.55
CA PRO A 853 15.09 13.43 5.04
C PRO A 853 16.26 14.24 4.44
N VAL A 854 17.50 13.78 4.63
CA VAL A 854 18.71 14.45 4.11
C VAL A 854 19.35 13.63 2.98
N ALA A 855 19.61 14.26 1.84
CA ALA A 855 20.24 13.60 0.71
C ALA A 855 21.67 13.11 1.05
N GLY A 856 21.98 11.87 0.68
CA GLY A 856 23.31 11.27 0.90
C GLY A 856 23.55 10.70 2.29
N THR A 857 22.52 10.59 3.14
CA THR A 857 22.61 9.98 4.49
C THR A 857 21.87 8.65 4.55
N LEU A 858 21.97 7.97 5.70
CA LEU A 858 21.19 6.79 6.07
C LEU A 858 20.43 7.06 7.38
N MET A 859 19.13 6.79 7.41
CA MET A 859 18.29 6.93 8.60
C MET A 859 17.89 5.56 9.14
N VAL A 860 18.25 5.30 10.39
CA VAL A 860 18.26 3.98 11.03
C VAL A 860 17.25 3.95 12.18
N GLU A 861 16.27 3.04 12.10
CA GLU A 861 15.28 2.80 13.15
C GLU A 861 15.26 1.29 13.48
N PRO A 862 15.77 0.84 14.63
CA PRO A 862 15.83 -0.58 14.98
C PRO A 862 14.51 -1.14 15.52
N THR A 863 13.64 -0.28 16.04
CA THR A 863 12.46 -0.65 16.85
C THR A 863 12.80 -1.36 18.16
N GLU A 864 11.78 -1.70 18.94
CA GLU A 864 11.89 -2.43 20.19
C GLU A 864 11.99 -3.95 20.02
N SER A 865 11.69 -4.48 18.83
CA SER A 865 11.52 -5.91 18.60
C SER A 865 12.82 -6.66 18.32
N GLU A 866 13.89 -5.95 17.98
CA GLU A 866 15.19 -6.52 17.66
C GLU A 866 16.02 -6.71 18.93
N ASP A 867 16.58 -7.91 19.11
CA ASP A 867 17.44 -8.19 20.25
C ASP A 867 18.82 -7.55 20.10
N LYS A 868 19.59 -7.51 21.20
CA LYS A 868 20.90 -6.87 21.20
C LYS A 868 21.88 -7.53 20.22
N ASP A 869 21.78 -8.85 20.04
CA ASP A 869 22.68 -9.60 19.14
C ASP A 869 22.48 -9.17 17.68
N GLU A 870 21.24 -8.96 17.24
CA GLU A 870 20.95 -8.45 15.89
C GLU A 870 21.39 -6.99 15.71
N LEU A 871 21.22 -6.15 16.75
CA LEU A 871 21.78 -4.78 16.75
C LEU A 871 23.31 -4.78 16.65
N ASP A 872 23.99 -5.67 17.37
CA ASP A 872 25.44 -5.83 17.31
C ASP A 872 25.91 -6.34 15.96
N ARG A 873 25.17 -7.25 15.31
CA ARG A 873 25.47 -7.68 13.93
C ARG A 873 25.40 -6.52 12.95
N PHE A 874 24.41 -5.64 13.08
CA PHE A 874 24.31 -4.44 12.25
C PHE A 874 25.45 -3.46 12.52
N VAL A 875 25.83 -3.28 13.79
CA VAL A 875 27.02 -2.48 14.15
C VAL A 875 28.29 -3.08 13.55
N GLU A 876 28.51 -4.39 13.68
CA GLU A 876 29.66 -5.09 13.10
C GLU A 876 29.73 -4.89 11.59
N ALA A 877 28.59 -5.00 10.89
CA ALA A 877 28.49 -4.77 9.45
C ALA A 877 28.88 -3.34 9.08
N MET A 878 28.28 -2.33 9.73
CA MET A 878 28.56 -0.92 9.45
C MET A 878 30.02 -0.54 9.76
N VAL A 879 30.58 -1.04 10.87
CA VAL A 879 31.99 -0.81 11.25
C VAL A 879 32.94 -1.47 10.25
N THR A 880 32.63 -2.69 9.80
CA THR A 880 33.42 -3.38 8.78
C THR A 880 33.39 -2.62 7.46
N ILE A 881 32.22 -2.16 7.02
CA ILE A 881 32.05 -1.30 5.85
C ILE A 881 32.85 0.00 5.98
N ARG A 882 32.88 0.63 7.16
CA ARG A 882 33.74 1.80 7.41
C ARG A 882 35.22 1.48 7.20
N GLY A 883 35.66 0.29 7.62
CA GLY A 883 37.00 -0.23 7.34
C GLY A 883 37.28 -0.40 5.85
N GLU A 884 36.33 -0.96 5.09
CA GLU A 884 36.44 -1.06 3.62
C GLU A 884 36.55 0.31 2.95
N ILE A 885 35.79 1.31 3.43
CA ILE A 885 35.89 2.71 2.95
C ILE A 885 37.28 3.29 3.23
N GLU A 886 37.89 2.95 4.38
CA GLU A 886 39.25 3.39 4.71
C GLU A 886 40.30 2.76 3.79
N GLN A 887 40.12 1.50 3.39
CA GLN A 887 40.99 0.85 2.40
C GLN A 887 40.93 1.57 1.06
N VAL A 888 39.76 2.05 0.63
CA VAL A 888 39.64 2.90 -0.57
C VAL A 888 40.35 4.25 -0.36
N ALA A 889 40.17 4.89 0.80
CA ALA A 889 40.77 6.19 1.11
C ALA A 889 42.32 6.15 1.11
N THR A 890 42.89 5.05 1.62
CA THR A 890 44.33 4.85 1.78
C THR A 890 45.00 4.15 0.60
N GLY A 891 44.22 3.69 -0.39
CA GLY A 891 44.70 3.00 -1.59
C GLY A 891 44.98 1.50 -1.41
N GLY A 892 44.51 0.89 -0.32
CA GLY A 892 44.52 -0.56 -0.12
C GLY A 892 43.49 -1.30 -0.98
N TYR A 893 42.40 -0.62 -1.35
CA TYR A 893 41.47 -1.04 -2.42
C TYR A 893 41.51 -0.07 -3.59
N ASP A 894 41.32 -0.61 -4.79
CA ASP A 894 41.07 0.21 -5.98
C ASP A 894 39.79 1.06 -5.77
N ARG A 895 39.76 2.24 -6.38
CA ARG A 895 38.65 3.21 -6.17
C ARG A 895 37.35 2.78 -6.85
N GLU A 896 37.45 2.06 -7.95
CA GLU A 896 36.32 1.68 -8.80
C GLU A 896 36.06 0.17 -8.78
N ASP A 897 37.05 -0.65 -8.46
CA ASP A 897 36.92 -2.12 -8.37
C ASP A 897 37.22 -2.65 -6.96
N ASN A 898 36.21 -2.66 -6.11
CA ASN A 898 36.30 -3.08 -4.71
C ASN A 898 34.96 -3.67 -4.23
N PRO A 899 34.90 -4.28 -3.02
CA PRO A 899 33.66 -4.89 -2.54
C PRO A 899 32.47 -3.93 -2.49
N LEU A 900 32.67 -2.66 -2.14
CA LEU A 900 31.61 -1.65 -2.03
C LEU A 900 31.01 -1.28 -3.39
N ARG A 901 31.85 -1.15 -4.43
CA ARG A 901 31.43 -0.80 -5.80
C ARG A 901 30.74 -1.95 -6.52
N ASN A 902 31.20 -3.18 -6.25
CA ASN A 902 30.70 -4.37 -6.93
C ASN A 902 29.52 -5.06 -6.23
N ALA A 903 29.21 -4.65 -5.00
CA ALA A 903 28.06 -5.15 -4.25
C ALA A 903 26.72 -4.82 -4.94
N PRO A 904 25.71 -5.70 -4.80
CA PRO A 904 25.75 -6.98 -4.10
C PRO A 904 26.41 -8.09 -4.93
N HIS A 905 26.94 -9.10 -4.24
CA HIS A 905 27.60 -10.26 -4.86
C HIS A 905 26.62 -11.43 -4.98
N THR A 906 26.43 -11.94 -6.21
CA THR A 906 25.46 -12.99 -6.52
C THR A 906 26.09 -14.38 -6.55
N LEU A 907 25.26 -15.42 -6.43
CA LEU A 907 25.72 -16.81 -6.60
C LEU A 907 26.38 -17.05 -7.97
N LYS A 908 25.84 -16.44 -9.03
CA LYS A 908 26.40 -16.51 -10.40
C LYS A 908 27.81 -15.94 -10.45
N MET A 909 28.02 -14.77 -9.83
CA MET A 909 29.33 -14.12 -9.74
C MET A 909 30.35 -14.99 -8.98
N LEU A 910 29.94 -15.66 -7.90
CA LEU A 910 30.82 -16.54 -7.12
C LEU A 910 31.20 -17.81 -7.88
N ALA A 911 30.27 -18.39 -8.63
CA ALA A 911 30.47 -19.62 -9.38
C ALA A 911 31.31 -19.43 -10.65
N GLY A 912 31.34 -18.22 -11.21
CA GLY A 912 32.11 -17.86 -12.41
C GLY A 912 33.59 -17.55 -12.13
N ASP A 913 34.29 -17.10 -13.17
CA ASP A 913 35.67 -16.61 -13.07
C ASP A 913 35.76 -15.38 -12.14
N TRP A 914 36.88 -15.26 -11.44
CA TRP A 914 37.07 -14.23 -10.41
C TRP A 914 38.29 -13.36 -10.69
N ASP A 915 38.06 -12.31 -11.47
CA ASP A 915 39.06 -11.28 -11.81
C ASP A 915 38.79 -10.00 -11.00
N ARG A 916 38.87 -10.13 -9.66
CA ARG A 916 38.68 -9.02 -8.72
C ARG A 916 39.91 -8.89 -7.81
N PRO A 917 40.28 -7.66 -7.40
CA PRO A 917 41.45 -7.42 -6.55
C PRO A 917 41.23 -7.78 -5.07
N TYR A 918 40.12 -8.44 -4.75
CA TYR A 918 39.76 -8.95 -3.43
C TYR A 918 39.23 -10.38 -3.61
N ASP A 919 39.33 -11.24 -2.59
CA ASP A 919 38.90 -12.64 -2.71
C ASP A 919 37.38 -12.81 -2.56
N ARG A 920 36.88 -14.00 -2.91
CA ARG A 920 35.46 -14.36 -2.75
C ARG A 920 35.02 -14.33 -1.29
N ALA A 921 35.92 -14.60 -0.34
CA ALA A 921 35.58 -14.60 1.08
C ALA A 921 35.28 -13.17 1.56
N ALA A 922 36.08 -12.18 1.16
CA ALA A 922 35.81 -10.78 1.40
C ALA A 922 34.48 -10.35 0.77
N ALA A 923 34.08 -10.94 -0.37
CA ALA A 923 32.81 -10.63 -1.01
C ALA A 923 31.58 -11.05 -0.18
N VAL A 924 31.53 -12.28 0.34
CA VAL A 924 30.30 -12.86 0.94
C VAL A 924 30.41 -13.33 2.38
N PHE A 925 31.62 -13.40 2.94
CA PHE A 925 31.87 -13.66 4.36
C PHE A 925 32.80 -12.61 4.95
N PRO A 926 32.48 -11.30 4.85
CA PRO A 926 33.34 -10.23 5.37
C PRO A 926 33.51 -10.30 6.89
N VAL A 927 32.59 -10.96 7.60
CA VAL A 927 32.66 -11.24 9.04
C VAL A 927 32.41 -12.72 9.32
N SER A 928 33.00 -13.23 10.42
CA SER A 928 32.96 -14.67 10.73
C SER A 928 31.54 -15.19 11.03
N SER A 929 30.67 -14.31 11.55
CA SER A 929 29.27 -14.58 11.88
C SER A 929 28.42 -15.01 10.67
N LEU A 930 28.82 -14.63 9.44
CA LEU A 930 28.08 -14.95 8.20
C LEU A 930 28.39 -16.34 7.63
N THR A 931 29.44 -17.02 8.10
CA THR A 931 29.85 -18.34 7.56
C THR A 931 28.76 -19.43 7.68
N THR A 932 27.81 -19.25 8.59
CA THR A 932 26.67 -20.18 8.81
C THR A 932 25.32 -19.56 8.46
N ARG A 933 25.29 -18.28 8.06
CA ARG A 933 24.09 -17.49 7.80
C ARG A 933 24.39 -16.55 6.62
N GLY A 934 23.97 -16.92 5.43
CA GLY A 934 24.19 -16.12 4.22
C GLY A 934 22.90 -15.96 3.43
N TYR A 935 22.64 -14.73 2.97
CA TYR A 935 21.73 -14.45 1.89
C TYR A 935 22.57 -14.01 0.69
N LEU A 936 22.29 -14.56 -0.49
CA LEU A 936 22.91 -14.13 -1.73
C LEU A 936 21.86 -13.44 -2.59
N ALA A 937 22.16 -12.21 -3.02
CA ALA A 937 21.26 -11.48 -3.87
C ALA A 937 21.01 -12.26 -5.18
N PRO A 938 19.76 -12.34 -5.66
CA PRO A 938 19.42 -12.99 -6.93
C PRO A 938 19.98 -12.27 -8.16
N VAL A 939 20.25 -10.96 -8.07
CA VAL A 939 20.73 -10.12 -9.18
C VAL A 939 21.83 -9.18 -8.69
N ARG A 940 22.69 -8.71 -9.59
CA ARG A 940 23.68 -7.67 -9.28
C ARG A 940 23.02 -6.30 -9.14
N ARG A 941 23.83 -5.26 -8.89
CA ARG A 941 23.37 -3.88 -8.79
C ARG A 941 22.58 -3.48 -10.04
N ILE A 942 21.39 -2.94 -9.85
CA ILE A 942 20.47 -2.61 -10.95
C ILE A 942 20.82 -1.26 -11.60
N ASP A 943 20.80 -1.20 -12.93
CA ASP A 943 20.85 0.07 -13.66
C ASP A 943 19.48 0.75 -13.59
N GLN A 944 19.35 1.72 -12.68
CA GLN A 944 18.13 2.50 -12.53
C GLN A 944 17.83 3.32 -13.80
N ALA A 945 18.85 3.95 -14.39
CA ALA A 945 18.66 4.90 -15.48
C ALA A 945 18.31 4.21 -16.80
N PHE A 946 18.80 2.99 -17.04
CA PHE A 946 18.42 2.17 -18.19
C PHE A 946 16.92 1.89 -18.21
N GLY A 947 16.34 1.41 -17.10
CA GLY A 947 14.91 1.10 -17.02
C GLY A 947 14.01 2.32 -17.23
N ASP A 948 14.41 3.50 -16.75
CA ASP A 948 13.63 4.73 -16.97
C ASP A 948 13.70 5.22 -18.44
N ARG A 949 14.79 4.92 -19.16
CA ARG A 949 14.93 5.21 -20.61
C ARG A 949 14.21 4.16 -21.47
N ASN A 950 14.17 2.91 -21.03
CA ASN A 950 13.59 1.76 -21.73
C ASN A 950 12.40 1.22 -20.94
N LEU A 951 11.35 2.04 -20.83
CA LEU A 951 10.22 1.75 -19.96
C LEU A 951 9.41 0.54 -20.45
N VAL A 952 9.57 -0.60 -19.77
CA VAL A 952 8.77 -1.83 -19.96
C VAL A 952 8.11 -2.17 -18.64
N CYS A 953 6.77 -2.21 -18.60
CA CYS A 953 5.97 -2.33 -17.36
C CYS A 953 5.04 -3.56 -17.34
N SER A 954 5.31 -4.53 -18.21
CA SER A 954 4.66 -5.83 -18.28
C SER A 954 5.72 -6.94 -18.25
N CYS A 955 5.29 -8.19 -18.05
CA CYS A 955 6.18 -9.35 -18.11
C CYS A 955 6.94 -9.35 -19.46
N PRO A 956 8.28 -9.36 -19.45
CA PRO A 956 9.05 -9.43 -20.68
C PRO A 956 8.88 -10.81 -21.32
N PRO A 957 9.00 -10.92 -22.64
CA PRO A 957 8.86 -12.20 -23.34
C PRO A 957 9.91 -13.21 -22.84
N PRO A 958 9.64 -14.53 -22.83
CA PRO A 958 10.57 -15.55 -22.33
C PRO A 958 11.97 -15.48 -22.96
N GLU A 959 12.07 -15.07 -24.22
CA GLU A 959 13.32 -14.89 -24.97
C GLU A 959 14.23 -13.84 -24.34
N ALA A 960 13.69 -12.89 -23.57
CA ALA A 960 14.47 -11.89 -22.83
C ALA A 960 15.31 -12.53 -21.71
N PHE A 961 15.00 -13.76 -21.27
CA PHE A 961 15.74 -14.51 -20.27
C PHE A 961 16.65 -15.60 -20.87
N ALA A 962 16.70 -15.73 -22.20
CA ALA A 962 17.62 -16.65 -22.86
C ALA A 962 19.05 -16.12 -22.79
N GLU A 963 20.04 -17.01 -22.58
CA GLU A 963 21.45 -16.60 -22.66
C GLU A 963 21.74 -16.06 -24.07
N PRO A 964 22.44 -14.91 -24.19
CA PRO A 964 22.89 -14.44 -25.50
C PRO A 964 23.80 -15.51 -26.11
N GLU A 965 23.54 -15.91 -27.36
CA GLU A 965 24.44 -16.81 -28.08
C GLU A 965 25.86 -16.22 -28.04
N PRO A 966 26.89 -17.03 -27.73
CA PRO A 966 28.26 -16.53 -27.68
C PRO A 966 28.61 -15.96 -29.04
N ALA A 967 28.89 -14.65 -29.09
CA ALA A 967 29.29 -13.96 -30.30
C ALA A 967 30.42 -14.76 -30.97
N HIS A 968 30.14 -15.32 -32.15
CA HIS A 968 31.17 -15.96 -32.95
C HIS A 968 32.29 -14.95 -33.17
N ALA A 969 33.47 -15.27 -32.65
CA ALA A 969 34.66 -14.47 -32.83
C ALA A 969 34.85 -14.21 -34.34
N PRO A 970 35.15 -12.96 -34.76
CA PRO A 970 35.41 -12.67 -36.16
C PRO A 970 36.57 -13.55 -36.62
N GLN A 971 36.31 -14.42 -37.60
CA GLN A 971 37.36 -15.22 -38.23
C GLN A 971 38.38 -14.26 -38.86
N THR A 972 39.49 -14.02 -38.17
CA THR A 972 40.67 -13.39 -38.74
C THR A 972 41.31 -14.39 -39.69
N HIS A 973 40.91 -14.36 -40.95
CA HIS A 973 41.59 -15.10 -42.00
C HIS A 973 42.93 -14.40 -42.28
N VAL A 974 44.01 -14.89 -41.66
CA VAL A 974 45.38 -14.57 -42.06
C VAL A 974 45.69 -15.43 -43.29
N PRO A 975 46.05 -14.87 -44.45
CA PRO A 975 46.40 -15.67 -45.62
C PRO A 975 47.83 -16.20 -45.48
N ASP A 976 47.99 -17.51 -45.68
CA ASP A 976 49.29 -18.18 -45.65
C ASP A 976 50.10 -17.85 -46.91
N ARG A 977 51.42 -17.70 -46.74
CA ARG A 977 52.36 -17.39 -47.81
C ARG A 977 52.83 -18.69 -48.46
N GLY A 978 52.28 -18.98 -49.63
CA GLY A 978 52.94 -19.73 -50.68
C GLY A 978 52.38 -21.13 -50.89
N GLU A 979 51.60 -21.28 -51.96
CA GLU A 979 51.78 -22.30 -53.01
C GLU A 979 50.73 -22.10 -54.12
N GLY A 980 51.20 -22.00 -55.36
CA GLY A 980 50.54 -22.40 -56.62
C GLY A 980 49.11 -21.95 -56.97
N ALA A 981 48.99 -21.05 -57.95
CA ALA A 981 47.89 -21.07 -58.93
C ALA A 981 48.11 -22.24 -59.95
N PRO A 982 47.18 -22.63 -60.87
CA PRO A 982 45.92 -21.97 -61.29
C PRO A 982 44.72 -22.92 -61.61
N ASP A 983 43.64 -22.30 -62.13
CA ASP A 983 42.58 -22.80 -63.04
C ASP A 983 41.51 -23.80 -62.55
N ASP A 984 40.23 -23.37 -62.51
CA ASP A 984 39.29 -23.62 -63.62
C ASP A 984 38.02 -22.74 -63.50
N LEU A 985 37.54 -22.32 -64.65
CA LEU A 985 36.37 -21.50 -64.94
C LEU A 985 35.09 -22.34 -64.91
N GLY A 986 34.01 -21.75 -64.43
CA GLY A 986 32.66 -22.32 -64.55
C GLY A 986 31.56 -21.27 -64.37
N THR A 987 31.32 -20.48 -65.42
CA THR A 987 30.08 -19.71 -65.71
C THR A 987 28.84 -20.63 -65.66
N ALA A 988 27.56 -20.26 -65.53
CA ALA A 988 26.72 -19.08 -65.79
C ALA A 988 25.37 -19.38 -65.05
N ALA A 989 24.55 -18.48 -64.51
CA ALA A 989 23.63 -17.52 -65.16
C ALA A 989 22.26 -17.57 -64.43
N ASP A 990 21.59 -16.41 -64.42
CA ASP A 990 20.14 -16.15 -64.36
C ASP A 990 19.38 -16.13 -63.02
N VAL A 991 19.36 -14.91 -62.49
CA VAL A 991 18.21 -14.25 -61.88
C VAL A 991 17.20 -13.84 -62.96
N VAL A 992 15.94 -14.24 -62.81
CA VAL A 992 14.74 -13.61 -63.39
C VAL A 992 13.71 -13.60 -62.25
N GLY A 993 13.01 -12.54 -61.87
CA GLY A 993 12.64 -11.29 -62.52
C GLY A 993 11.19 -11.01 -62.14
N ALA A 994 10.89 -9.80 -61.65
CA ALA A 994 9.57 -9.36 -61.21
C ALA A 994 8.53 -9.28 -62.35
N GLY A 995 7.23 -9.38 -62.01
CA GLY A 995 6.17 -8.65 -62.73
C GLY A 995 4.86 -9.40 -62.99
N GLN A 996 3.78 -8.81 -62.46
CA GLN A 996 2.41 -8.73 -62.99
C GLN A 996 1.56 -10.00 -63.15
N ALA A 997 0.65 -10.22 -62.19
CA ALA A 997 -0.82 -10.21 -62.34
C ALA A 997 -1.48 -10.41 -60.97
#